data_AF-A0A3Q0EH26-F1
#
_entry.id   AF-A0A3Q0EH26-F1
#
_cell.length_a   1.000
_cell.length_b   1.000
_cell.length_c   1.000
_cell.angle_alpha   90.00
_cell.angle_beta   90.00
_cell.angle_gamma   90.00
#
_symmetry.space_group_name_H-M   'P 1'
#
loop_
_entity.id
_entity.type
_entity.pdbx_description
1 polymer ?
#
loop_
_entity_poly.entity_id
_entity_poly.type
_entity_poly.pdbx_seq_one_letter_code
_entity_poly.pdbx_strand_id
1 'polypeptide(L)'
;IKFNSSQESQQSLMQEKLQEHLAEKEKLNEERLEQEEKLKSRVRQLEEEKVALEDSVTQERNRAKAALEEEQKRVQELETRLARQQEALVGSAAQERSRAKAALEQEQKRVQELEHCLARQQEVLESSIAQEKRKAKEALESEKRKVQDLENHLTQQKEISENSLAYERHKAKEAVEKEKKKVQDLENHLTKQKEEIELKGQKEDVLNNKLSDALAMVEESQKTKTAESLKTESLTMKLNETLAELETAKTKMIMMEERFRLQQQMVKALQEERESQKHGFEEEILEYKEQIKQHSQTIVSLEERLQRVTQHHKKIEGEIATLKDSDPAPKEDMPQDPPVAPSSKNSATEMTCEHLIDDLLAAQKEILSQQEVIMRLRKDLTEAHSRMSDLRGELSEKQKLELERHVAVVQEQSSELSVLKDKVAQMSRLAEKKDHELRALQEALRASQEKHKLQMNLEKEQKPRKKTQMCDISVQIEPSPTEVGSSSQEELSFSDLGAKCKGSRHEEVIQRQKKALSELRGRIKELEKACSSNHKGHLNESFLELKTLRMEKNIQKILLGAKPDLPTLSRIEISTPQNGFCNSRFSSAIEKSGKTDMAEALDLSEKLYMDMSKTLGSLMNIKDMSGHVSMKCLSPKEREKVNQLRQRDLDLVFDKITQLKNRLERKEELLRGYEKDIDQLRQSKVSVQMYQSQVAKLEDDIYKEAEEKALLKEALERTEQQLCQEKRINRAIRQQKVGSRKATQKIDQDRETLKKETSSKSCQSLLLSKSGGRN
;
A
#
# COMPACT_ATOMS: atom_id res chain seq x y z
N ILE A 1 72.41 -212.70 -29.45
CA ILE A 1 72.48 -211.90 -30.71
C ILE A 1 71.58 -210.68 -30.52
N LYS A 2 71.99 -209.49 -31.03
CA LYS A 2 71.35 -208.16 -30.85
C LYS A 2 71.27 -207.65 -29.39
N PHE A 3 72.22 -206.79 -29.00
CA PHE A 3 72.09 -205.89 -27.84
C PHE A 3 72.87 -204.55 -27.97
N ASN A 4 73.64 -204.34 -29.05
CA ASN A 4 74.58 -203.21 -29.19
C ASN A 4 74.08 -202.16 -30.21
N SER A 5 72.94 -201.50 -29.95
CA SER A 5 72.47 -200.39 -30.81
C SER A 5 71.65 -199.31 -30.07
N SER A 6 71.73 -199.25 -28.73
CA SER A 6 70.95 -198.30 -27.92
C SER A 6 71.80 -197.27 -27.16
N GLN A 7 73.13 -197.40 -27.17
CA GLN A 7 74.02 -196.61 -26.31
C GLN A 7 74.62 -195.39 -27.05
N GLU A 8 75.01 -195.56 -28.33
CA GLU A 8 75.62 -194.49 -29.13
C GLU A 8 74.67 -193.30 -29.36
N SER A 9 73.38 -193.57 -29.59
CA SER A 9 72.36 -192.54 -29.82
C SER A 9 72.15 -191.62 -28.61
N GLN A 10 72.30 -192.12 -27.38
CA GLN A 10 72.21 -191.28 -26.17
C GLN A 10 73.44 -190.39 -25.99
N GLN A 11 74.61 -190.86 -26.42
CA GLN A 11 75.87 -190.14 -26.25
C GLN A 11 75.95 -188.93 -27.19
N SER A 12 75.49 -189.07 -28.44
CA SER A 12 75.42 -187.96 -29.41
C SER A 12 74.47 -186.84 -28.95
N LEU A 13 73.27 -187.20 -28.45
CA LEU A 13 72.27 -186.23 -28.00
C LEU A 13 72.75 -185.38 -26.80
N MET A 14 73.57 -185.95 -25.92
CA MET A 14 74.13 -185.19 -24.81
C MET A 14 75.20 -184.18 -25.27
N GLN A 15 76.00 -184.54 -26.28
CA GLN A 15 77.04 -183.68 -26.82
C GLN A 15 76.46 -182.49 -27.60
N GLU A 16 75.41 -182.72 -28.37
CA GLU A 16 74.66 -181.69 -29.12
C GLU A 16 74.12 -180.60 -28.17
N LYS A 17 73.41 -181.00 -27.10
CA LYS A 17 72.90 -180.06 -26.08
C LYS A 17 73.99 -179.28 -25.34
N LEU A 18 75.19 -179.86 -25.21
CA LEU A 18 76.32 -179.20 -24.55
C LEU A 18 76.91 -178.12 -25.47
N GLN A 19 76.95 -178.32 -26.79
CA GLN A 19 77.26 -177.27 -27.75
C GLN A 19 76.17 -176.19 -27.81
N GLU A 20 74.90 -176.58 -27.79
CA GLU A 20 73.75 -175.65 -27.82
C GLU A 20 73.78 -174.66 -26.64
N HIS A 21 73.98 -175.16 -25.40
CA HIS A 21 74.12 -174.30 -24.23
C HIS A 21 75.39 -173.43 -24.22
N LEU A 22 76.48 -173.88 -24.87
CA LEU A 22 77.69 -173.05 -25.00
C LEU A 22 77.43 -171.87 -25.95
N ALA A 23 76.81 -172.12 -27.11
CA ALA A 23 76.44 -171.08 -28.07
C ALA A 23 75.41 -170.09 -27.49
N GLU A 24 74.40 -170.58 -26.75
CA GLU A 24 73.44 -169.73 -26.05
C GLU A 24 74.12 -168.84 -24.98
N LYS A 25 75.07 -169.40 -24.23
CA LYS A 25 75.85 -168.66 -23.23
C LYS A 25 76.77 -167.61 -23.87
N GLU A 26 77.38 -167.90 -25.02
CA GLU A 26 78.18 -166.94 -25.78
C GLU A 26 77.30 -165.81 -26.30
N LYS A 27 76.16 -166.11 -26.92
CA LYS A 27 75.16 -165.13 -27.36
C LYS A 27 74.66 -164.23 -26.22
N LEU A 28 74.36 -164.78 -25.04
CA LEU A 28 73.98 -164.00 -23.86
C LEU A 28 75.14 -163.14 -23.29
N ASN A 29 76.39 -163.57 -23.49
CA ASN A 29 77.57 -162.76 -23.17
C ASN A 29 77.72 -161.58 -24.13
N GLU A 30 77.53 -161.80 -25.44
CA GLU A 30 77.55 -160.76 -26.46
C GLU A 30 76.41 -159.76 -26.27
N GLU A 31 75.17 -160.23 -26.05
CA GLU A 31 74.02 -159.37 -25.76
C GLU A 31 74.24 -158.52 -24.50
N ARG A 32 74.83 -159.08 -23.44
CA ARG A 32 75.19 -158.30 -22.25
C ARG A 32 76.28 -157.27 -22.56
N LEU A 33 77.32 -157.63 -23.32
CA LEU A 33 78.39 -156.70 -23.68
C LEU A 33 77.88 -155.55 -24.55
N GLU A 34 76.98 -155.84 -25.50
CA GLU A 34 76.35 -154.84 -26.34
C GLU A 34 75.41 -153.92 -25.54
N GLN A 35 74.67 -154.46 -24.55
CA GLN A 35 73.91 -153.65 -23.59
C GLN A 35 74.83 -152.80 -22.69
N GLU A 36 75.97 -153.32 -22.27
CA GLU A 36 76.94 -152.60 -21.44
C GLU A 36 77.55 -151.40 -22.20
N GLU A 37 77.91 -151.57 -23.48
CA GLU A 37 78.38 -150.46 -24.32
C GLU A 37 77.26 -149.49 -24.72
N LYS A 38 76.00 -149.96 -24.91
CA LYS A 38 74.83 -149.09 -25.06
C LYS A 38 74.59 -148.24 -23.80
N LEU A 39 74.81 -148.79 -22.60
CA LEU A 39 74.75 -148.04 -21.35
C LEU A 39 75.93 -147.07 -21.20
N LYS A 40 77.17 -147.49 -21.46
CA LYS A 40 78.36 -146.60 -21.41
C LYS A 40 78.33 -145.46 -22.43
N SER A 41 77.70 -145.67 -23.59
CA SER A 41 77.49 -144.61 -24.57
C SER A 41 76.35 -143.67 -24.17
N ARG A 42 75.24 -144.18 -23.62
CA ARG A 42 74.18 -143.30 -23.08
C ARG A 42 74.62 -142.53 -21.84
N VAL A 43 75.47 -143.10 -20.97
CA VAL A 43 76.09 -142.38 -19.84
C VAL A 43 76.96 -141.23 -20.35
N ARG A 44 77.86 -141.47 -21.31
CA ARG A 44 78.66 -140.39 -21.93
C ARG A 44 77.78 -139.29 -22.56
N GLN A 45 76.73 -139.66 -23.30
CA GLN A 45 75.77 -138.68 -23.82
C GLN A 45 75.08 -137.88 -22.71
N LEU A 46 74.69 -138.51 -21.59
CA LEU A 46 74.09 -137.82 -20.45
C LEU A 46 75.09 -136.92 -19.70
N GLU A 47 76.37 -137.28 -19.67
CA GLU A 47 77.44 -136.44 -19.12
C GLU A 47 77.71 -135.22 -20.03
N GLU A 48 77.73 -135.41 -21.35
CA GLU A 48 77.82 -134.34 -22.35
C GLU A 48 76.59 -133.41 -22.32
N GLU A 49 75.37 -133.97 -22.28
CA GLU A 49 74.10 -133.24 -22.10
C GLU A 49 74.11 -132.44 -20.79
N LYS A 50 74.60 -133.03 -19.69
CA LYS A 50 74.72 -132.35 -18.39
C LYS A 50 75.69 -131.18 -18.44
N VAL A 51 76.88 -131.36 -19.00
CA VAL A 51 77.89 -130.29 -19.11
C VAL A 51 77.37 -129.15 -19.99
N ALA A 52 76.75 -129.47 -21.13
CA ALA A 52 76.12 -128.47 -21.99
C ALA A 52 74.97 -127.70 -21.30
N LEU A 53 74.20 -128.36 -20.42
CA LEU A 53 73.20 -127.72 -19.59
C LEU A 53 73.81 -126.85 -18.47
N GLU A 54 74.91 -127.26 -17.84
CA GLU A 54 75.62 -126.45 -16.84
C GLU A 54 76.28 -125.21 -17.48
N ASP A 55 76.85 -125.33 -18.67
CA ASP A 55 77.35 -124.20 -19.47
C ASP A 55 76.21 -123.26 -19.93
N SER A 56 75.07 -123.81 -20.35
CA SER A 56 73.88 -123.03 -20.71
C SER A 56 73.30 -122.26 -19.51
N VAL A 57 73.16 -122.92 -18.36
CA VAL A 57 72.67 -122.32 -17.11
C VAL A 57 73.64 -121.26 -16.57
N THR A 58 74.95 -121.46 -16.67
CA THR A 58 75.93 -120.44 -16.28
C THR A 58 75.97 -119.27 -17.28
N GLN A 59 75.79 -119.51 -18.58
CA GLN A 59 75.65 -118.46 -19.59
C GLN A 59 74.40 -117.61 -19.34
N GLU A 60 73.23 -118.21 -19.14
CA GLU A 60 71.99 -117.49 -18.80
C GLU A 60 72.10 -116.76 -17.46
N ARG A 61 72.71 -117.37 -16.43
CA ARG A 61 72.98 -116.69 -15.15
C ARG A 61 73.86 -115.45 -15.33
N ASN A 62 74.80 -115.47 -16.28
CA ASN A 62 75.65 -114.32 -16.56
C ASN A 62 74.94 -113.27 -17.44
N ARG A 63 74.06 -113.67 -18.38
CA ARG A 63 73.16 -112.75 -19.11
C ARG A 63 72.22 -112.02 -18.15
N ALA A 64 71.58 -112.75 -17.23
CA ALA A 64 70.67 -112.20 -16.23
C ALA A 64 71.37 -111.22 -15.26
N LYS A 65 72.61 -111.51 -14.82
CA LYS A 65 73.43 -110.55 -14.07
C LYS A 65 73.70 -109.28 -14.87
N ALA A 66 74.14 -109.41 -16.13
CA ALA A 66 74.46 -108.25 -16.96
C ALA A 66 73.25 -107.35 -17.20
N ALA A 67 72.07 -107.94 -17.44
CA ALA A 67 70.81 -107.21 -17.56
C ALA A 67 70.41 -106.52 -16.24
N LEU A 68 70.57 -107.18 -15.10
CA LEU A 68 70.31 -106.59 -13.78
C LEU A 68 71.27 -105.41 -13.49
N GLU A 69 72.55 -105.54 -13.84
CA GLU A 69 73.52 -104.46 -13.72
C GLU A 69 73.22 -103.29 -14.66
N GLU A 70 72.67 -103.54 -15.86
CA GLU A 70 72.25 -102.48 -16.77
C GLU A 70 71.01 -101.74 -16.24
N GLU A 71 69.99 -102.46 -15.75
CA GLU A 71 68.83 -101.85 -15.11
C GLU A 71 69.21 -101.06 -13.84
N GLN A 72 70.15 -101.56 -13.02
CA GLN A 72 70.69 -100.79 -11.90
C GLN A 72 71.36 -99.48 -12.35
N LYS A 73 72.13 -99.49 -13.45
CA LYS A 73 72.74 -98.29 -14.03
C LYS A 73 71.66 -97.32 -14.58
N ARG A 74 70.62 -97.84 -15.24
CA ARG A 74 69.47 -97.07 -15.74
C ARG A 74 68.69 -96.41 -14.60
N VAL A 75 68.43 -97.13 -13.51
CA VAL A 75 67.79 -96.58 -12.29
C VAL A 75 68.64 -95.47 -11.68
N GLN A 76 69.95 -95.70 -11.48
CA GLN A 76 70.86 -94.66 -10.97
C GLN A 76 70.93 -93.42 -11.88
N GLU A 77 70.86 -93.58 -13.20
CA GLU A 77 70.80 -92.44 -14.11
C GLU A 77 69.46 -91.69 -14.00
N LEU A 78 68.34 -92.39 -13.85
CA LEU A 78 67.03 -91.76 -13.63
C LEU A 78 66.96 -91.06 -12.26
N GLU A 79 67.50 -91.65 -11.21
CA GLU A 79 67.61 -91.04 -9.88
C GLU A 79 68.45 -89.76 -9.91
N THR A 80 69.63 -89.77 -10.56
CA THR A 80 70.47 -88.57 -10.68
C THR A 80 69.88 -87.51 -11.62
N ARG A 81 69.13 -87.91 -12.66
CA ARG A 81 68.33 -86.98 -13.48
C ARG A 81 67.20 -86.34 -12.68
N LEU A 82 66.47 -87.12 -11.89
CA LEU A 82 65.37 -86.65 -11.04
C LEU A 82 65.87 -85.71 -9.93
N ALA A 83 66.98 -86.05 -9.26
CA ALA A 83 67.63 -85.20 -8.26
C ALA A 83 67.99 -83.83 -8.86
N ARG A 84 68.67 -83.80 -10.02
CA ARG A 84 69.00 -82.55 -10.73
C ARG A 84 67.76 -81.73 -11.11
N GLN A 85 66.66 -82.38 -11.50
CA GLN A 85 65.39 -81.70 -11.77
C GLN A 85 64.75 -81.12 -10.49
N GLN A 86 64.79 -81.85 -9.37
CA GLN A 86 64.31 -81.36 -8.08
C GLN A 86 65.16 -80.17 -7.58
N GLU A 87 66.48 -80.24 -7.67
CA GLU A 87 67.41 -79.14 -7.36
C GLU A 87 67.13 -77.90 -8.23
N ALA A 88 66.95 -78.08 -9.54
CA ALA A 88 66.64 -76.98 -10.46
C ALA A 88 65.28 -76.33 -10.17
N LEU A 89 64.25 -77.13 -9.86
CA LEU A 89 62.92 -76.64 -9.47
C LEU A 89 62.95 -75.92 -8.12
N VAL A 90 63.67 -76.45 -7.12
CA VAL A 90 63.86 -75.80 -5.81
C VAL A 90 64.64 -74.50 -5.95
N GLY A 91 65.70 -74.47 -6.76
CA GLY A 91 66.48 -73.26 -7.06
C GLY A 91 65.65 -72.19 -7.76
N SER A 92 64.85 -72.57 -8.77
CA SER A 92 63.91 -71.68 -9.46
C SER A 92 62.84 -71.14 -8.51
N ALA A 93 62.22 -72.00 -7.70
CA ALA A 93 61.23 -71.59 -6.70
C ALA A 93 61.81 -70.69 -5.61
N ALA A 94 63.06 -70.90 -5.19
CA ALA A 94 63.77 -70.01 -4.27
C ALA A 94 64.08 -68.66 -4.91
N GLN A 95 64.53 -68.64 -6.17
CA GLN A 95 64.75 -67.40 -6.92
C GLN A 95 63.45 -66.60 -7.07
N GLU A 96 62.35 -67.24 -7.45
CA GLU A 96 61.07 -66.54 -7.65
C GLU A 96 60.47 -66.05 -6.32
N ARG A 97 60.60 -66.83 -5.23
CA ARG A 97 60.28 -66.34 -3.87
C ARG A 97 61.10 -65.10 -3.50
N SER A 98 62.38 -65.03 -3.88
CA SER A 98 63.23 -63.86 -3.61
C SER A 98 62.80 -62.63 -4.43
N ARG A 99 62.40 -62.81 -5.70
CA ARG A 99 61.84 -61.76 -6.56
C ARG A 99 60.51 -61.25 -6.00
N ALA A 100 59.60 -62.15 -5.66
CA ALA A 100 58.30 -61.81 -5.08
C ALA A 100 58.45 -61.04 -3.74
N LYS A 101 59.40 -61.44 -2.89
CA LYS A 101 59.71 -60.71 -1.65
C LYS A 101 60.28 -59.31 -1.92
N ALA A 102 61.21 -59.17 -2.88
CA ALA A 102 61.76 -57.87 -3.26
C ALA A 102 60.70 -56.93 -3.87
N ALA A 103 59.79 -57.46 -4.70
CA ALA A 103 58.66 -56.71 -5.24
C ALA A 103 57.69 -56.26 -4.14
N LEU A 104 57.36 -57.14 -3.19
CA LEU A 104 56.52 -56.80 -2.04
C LEU A 104 57.16 -55.71 -1.17
N GLU A 105 58.47 -55.78 -0.90
CA GLU A 105 59.20 -54.74 -0.17
C GLU A 105 59.27 -53.40 -0.95
N GLN A 106 59.24 -53.44 -2.28
CA GLN A 106 59.17 -52.24 -3.12
C GLN A 106 57.77 -51.60 -3.06
N GLU A 107 56.69 -52.39 -3.15
CA GLU A 107 55.32 -51.87 -3.03
C GLU A 107 55.03 -51.36 -1.60
N GLN A 108 55.56 -52.02 -0.55
CA GLN A 108 55.44 -51.52 0.82
C GLN A 108 56.09 -50.13 0.98
N LYS A 109 57.24 -49.88 0.35
CA LYS A 109 57.88 -48.55 0.35
C LYS A 109 57.03 -47.53 -0.42
N ARG A 110 56.48 -47.89 -1.59
CA ARG A 110 55.57 -47.04 -2.37
C ARG A 110 54.32 -46.65 -1.58
N VAL A 111 53.73 -47.60 -0.84
CA VAL A 111 52.59 -47.34 0.05
C VAL A 111 52.99 -46.35 1.15
N GLN A 112 54.10 -46.57 1.85
CA GLN A 112 54.59 -45.66 2.90
C GLN A 112 54.90 -44.25 2.37
N GLU A 113 55.48 -44.14 1.17
CA GLU A 113 55.72 -42.86 0.49
C GLU A 113 54.41 -42.13 0.17
N LEU A 114 53.40 -42.86 -0.32
CA LEU A 114 52.06 -42.31 -0.61
C LEU A 114 51.31 -41.91 0.67
N GLU A 115 51.32 -42.73 1.72
CA GLU A 115 50.73 -42.42 3.03
C GLU A 115 51.31 -41.12 3.61
N HIS A 116 52.64 -40.98 3.58
CA HIS A 116 53.34 -39.78 4.02
C HIS A 116 53.07 -38.55 3.13
N CYS A 117 52.88 -38.73 1.81
CA CYS A 117 52.45 -37.65 0.93
C CYS A 117 51.00 -37.22 1.19
N LEU A 118 50.10 -38.15 1.46
CA LEU A 118 48.70 -37.87 1.82
C LEU A 118 48.60 -37.17 3.17
N ALA A 119 49.38 -37.59 4.18
CA ALA A 119 49.44 -36.93 5.48
C ALA A 119 49.91 -35.46 5.35
N ARG A 120 50.95 -35.20 4.55
CA ARG A 120 51.41 -33.83 4.24
C ARG A 120 50.35 -33.00 3.53
N GLN A 121 49.61 -33.59 2.59
CA GLN A 121 48.50 -32.90 1.92
C GLN A 121 47.35 -32.58 2.89
N GLN A 122 47.03 -33.48 3.83
CA GLN A 122 46.05 -33.23 4.89
C GLN A 122 46.49 -32.08 5.80
N GLU A 123 47.74 -32.07 6.28
CA GLU A 123 48.29 -30.98 7.12
C GLU A 123 48.27 -29.61 6.39
N VAL A 124 48.61 -29.58 5.11
CA VAL A 124 48.55 -28.35 4.29
C VAL A 124 47.11 -27.87 4.09
N LEU A 125 46.16 -28.78 3.89
CA LEU A 125 44.74 -28.42 3.79
C LEU A 125 44.16 -27.94 5.13
N GLU A 126 44.47 -28.61 6.24
CA GLU A 126 44.02 -28.21 7.57
C GLU A 126 44.59 -26.85 8.00
N SER A 127 45.88 -26.61 7.76
CA SER A 127 46.53 -25.32 8.06
C SER A 127 45.97 -24.18 7.18
N SER A 128 45.68 -24.44 5.90
CA SER A 128 44.99 -23.51 4.99
C SER A 128 43.56 -23.19 5.47
N ILE A 129 42.76 -24.20 5.80
CA ILE A 129 41.41 -24.05 6.35
C ILE A 129 41.45 -23.28 7.68
N ALA A 130 42.44 -23.53 8.54
CA ALA A 130 42.64 -22.79 9.77
C ALA A 130 43.04 -21.33 9.53
N GLN A 131 43.84 -21.04 8.49
CA GLN A 131 44.20 -19.67 8.11
C GLN A 131 42.99 -18.89 7.59
N GLU A 132 42.21 -19.46 6.66
CA GLU A 132 40.99 -18.80 6.16
C GLU A 132 39.94 -18.63 7.26
N LYS A 133 39.82 -19.58 8.19
CA LYS A 133 38.95 -19.44 9.38
C LYS A 133 39.38 -18.30 10.30
N ARG A 134 40.68 -17.99 10.41
CA ARG A 134 41.18 -16.80 11.14
C ARG A 134 40.84 -15.53 10.39
N LYS A 135 41.18 -15.42 9.10
CA LYS A 135 40.84 -14.27 8.24
C LYS A 135 39.35 -13.94 8.27
N ALA A 136 38.48 -14.96 8.15
CA ALA A 136 37.03 -14.79 8.20
C ALA A 136 36.53 -14.30 9.57
N LYS A 137 37.15 -14.74 10.67
CA LYS A 137 36.84 -14.26 12.03
C LYS A 137 37.31 -12.82 12.23
N GLU A 138 38.51 -12.47 11.77
CA GLU A 138 39.07 -11.11 11.81
C GLU A 138 38.23 -10.13 10.99
N ALA A 139 37.82 -10.53 9.77
CA ALA A 139 36.90 -9.76 8.94
C ALA A 139 35.55 -9.53 9.64
N LEU A 140 34.94 -10.60 10.18
CA LEU A 140 33.68 -10.51 10.93
C LEU A 140 33.78 -9.61 12.18
N GLU A 141 34.91 -9.65 12.90
CA GLU A 141 35.15 -8.75 14.03
C GLU A 141 35.35 -7.29 13.59
N SER A 142 35.95 -7.07 12.41
CA SER A 142 36.09 -5.71 11.84
C SER A 142 34.74 -5.13 11.41
N GLU A 143 33.85 -5.93 10.80
CA GLU A 143 32.50 -5.48 10.43
C GLU A 143 31.63 -5.26 11.68
N LYS A 144 31.75 -6.11 12.71
CA LYS A 144 31.05 -5.88 14.00
C LYS A 144 31.43 -4.55 14.64
N ARG A 145 32.69 -4.13 14.57
CA ARG A 145 33.12 -2.81 15.07
C ARG A 145 32.48 -1.68 14.26
N LYS A 146 32.53 -1.74 12.92
CA LYS A 146 31.87 -0.76 12.04
C LYS A 146 30.36 -0.65 12.30
N VAL A 147 29.67 -1.77 12.51
CA VAL A 147 28.24 -1.77 12.86
C VAL A 147 28.03 -1.08 14.22
N GLN A 148 28.84 -1.38 15.23
CA GLN A 148 28.75 -0.72 16.53
C GLN A 148 29.02 0.78 16.44
N ASP A 149 30.01 1.21 15.65
CA ASP A 149 30.35 2.62 15.44
C ASP A 149 29.21 3.37 14.71
N LEU A 150 28.56 2.72 13.74
CA LEU A 150 27.37 3.24 13.05
C LEU A 150 26.13 3.31 13.96
N GLU A 151 25.93 2.32 14.84
CA GLU A 151 24.88 2.36 15.88
C GLU A 151 25.13 3.51 16.86
N ASN A 152 26.37 3.69 17.31
CA ASN A 152 26.78 4.79 18.20
C ASN A 152 26.52 6.14 17.53
N HIS A 153 26.94 6.33 16.27
CA HIS A 153 26.66 7.56 15.52
C HIS A 153 25.15 7.78 15.28
N LEU A 154 24.37 6.72 15.01
CA LEU A 154 22.92 6.84 14.84
C LEU A 154 22.22 7.21 16.15
N THR A 155 22.67 6.70 17.30
CA THR A 155 22.14 7.12 18.61
C THR A 155 22.49 8.56 18.96
N GLN A 156 23.74 8.99 18.72
CA GLN A 156 24.14 10.40 18.87
C GLN A 156 23.34 11.32 17.95
N GLN A 157 23.11 10.93 16.68
CA GLN A 157 22.32 11.72 15.74
C GLN A 157 20.85 11.82 16.18
N LYS A 158 20.27 10.74 16.72
CA LYS A 158 18.92 10.77 17.32
C LYS A 158 18.88 11.74 18.50
N GLU A 159 19.77 11.61 19.47
CA GLU A 159 19.85 12.49 20.64
C GLU A 159 19.97 13.97 20.25
N ILE A 160 20.86 14.30 19.31
CA ILE A 160 21.01 15.67 18.78
C ILE A 160 19.70 16.15 18.13
N SER A 161 19.02 15.30 17.35
CA SER A 161 17.74 15.66 16.72
C SER A 161 16.60 15.83 17.72
N GLU A 162 16.56 15.00 18.76
CA GLU A 162 15.55 15.04 19.83
C GLU A 162 15.75 16.26 20.73
N ASN A 163 17.00 16.60 21.07
CA ASN A 163 17.36 17.82 21.81
C ASN A 163 17.04 19.09 21.01
N SER A 164 17.35 19.12 19.70
CA SER A 164 17.00 20.23 18.80
C SER A 164 15.47 20.41 18.71
N LEU A 165 14.74 19.31 18.54
CA LEU A 165 13.28 19.31 18.47
C LEU A 165 12.62 19.64 19.82
N ALA A 166 13.25 19.29 20.95
CA ALA A 166 12.83 19.73 22.29
C ALA A 166 13.05 21.24 22.51
N TYR A 167 14.18 21.79 22.04
CA TYR A 167 14.47 23.22 22.09
C TYR A 167 13.45 24.03 21.27
N GLU A 168 13.19 23.66 20.01
CA GLU A 168 12.18 24.35 19.20
C GLU A 168 10.75 24.16 19.75
N ARG A 169 10.43 23.01 20.36
CA ARG A 169 9.17 22.84 21.13
C ARG A 169 9.09 23.79 22.34
N HIS A 170 10.18 24.03 23.06
CA HIS A 170 10.21 24.97 24.18
C HIS A 170 10.00 26.41 23.69
N LYS A 171 10.75 26.82 22.67
CA LYS A 171 10.66 28.13 22.00
C LYS A 171 9.26 28.40 21.43
N ALA A 172 8.63 27.39 20.83
CA ALA A 172 7.23 27.48 20.38
C ALA A 172 6.24 27.63 21.54
N LYS A 173 6.39 26.89 22.65
CA LYS A 173 5.56 27.05 23.86
C LYS A 173 5.71 28.45 24.47
N GLU A 174 6.92 28.99 24.51
CA GLU A 174 7.20 30.33 25.04
C GLU A 174 6.56 31.42 24.16
N ALA A 175 6.58 31.27 22.83
CA ALA A 175 5.88 32.15 21.91
C ALA A 175 4.35 32.07 22.10
N VAL A 176 3.79 30.86 22.25
CA VAL A 176 2.35 30.68 22.52
C VAL A 176 1.92 31.30 23.85
N GLU A 177 2.70 31.15 24.93
CA GLU A 177 2.40 31.81 26.21
C GLU A 177 2.57 33.34 26.16
N LYS A 178 3.45 33.86 25.28
CA LYS A 178 3.57 35.31 25.02
C LYS A 178 2.33 35.85 24.30
N GLU A 179 1.84 35.19 23.25
CA GLU A 179 0.62 35.61 22.56
C GLU A 179 -0.63 35.42 23.44
N LYS A 180 -0.72 34.33 24.20
CA LYS A 180 -1.80 34.07 25.16
C LYS A 180 -1.91 35.17 26.22
N LYS A 181 -0.79 35.71 26.70
CA LYS A 181 -0.79 36.90 27.59
C LYS A 181 -1.35 38.14 26.90
N LYS A 182 -0.91 38.46 25.68
CA LYS A 182 -1.48 39.57 24.90
C LYS A 182 -2.98 39.41 24.65
N VAL A 183 -3.44 38.19 24.34
CA VAL A 183 -4.88 37.90 24.18
C VAL A 183 -5.61 38.15 25.50
N GLN A 184 -5.08 37.68 26.62
CA GLN A 184 -5.66 37.94 27.94
C GLN A 184 -5.72 39.45 28.28
N ASP A 185 -4.67 40.21 27.93
CA ASP A 185 -4.64 41.66 28.13
C ASP A 185 -5.67 42.37 27.22
N LEU A 186 -5.84 41.92 25.97
CA LEU A 186 -6.87 42.45 25.06
C LEU A 186 -8.29 42.09 25.52
N GLU A 187 -8.53 40.88 26.02
CA GLU A 187 -9.79 40.50 26.67
C GLU A 187 -10.07 41.41 27.88
N ASN A 188 -9.06 41.66 28.73
CA ASN A 188 -9.12 42.57 29.88
C ASN A 188 -9.32 44.05 29.50
N HIS A 189 -9.06 44.44 28.24
CA HIS A 189 -9.39 45.76 27.71
C HIS A 189 -10.80 45.80 27.11
N LEU A 190 -11.22 44.74 26.40
CA LEU A 190 -12.57 44.62 25.84
C LEU A 190 -13.65 44.53 26.91
N THR A 191 -13.41 43.84 28.02
CA THR A 191 -14.35 43.82 29.17
C THR A 191 -14.54 45.21 29.75
N LYS A 192 -13.45 45.95 30.02
CA LYS A 192 -13.51 47.34 30.51
C LYS A 192 -14.21 48.28 29.52
N GLN A 193 -13.98 48.14 28.23
CA GLN A 193 -14.69 48.92 27.21
C GLN A 193 -16.19 48.58 27.19
N LYS A 194 -16.56 47.31 27.35
CA LYS A 194 -17.96 46.90 27.46
C LYS A 194 -18.62 47.49 28.72
N GLU A 195 -17.95 47.44 29.88
CA GLU A 195 -18.40 48.07 31.12
C GLU A 195 -18.57 49.60 30.96
N GLU A 196 -17.64 50.26 30.26
CA GLU A 196 -17.73 51.71 29.98
C GLU A 196 -18.90 52.04 29.04
N ILE A 197 -19.16 51.20 28.03
CA ILE A 197 -20.31 51.33 27.13
C ILE A 197 -21.63 51.09 27.88
N GLU A 198 -21.69 50.09 28.77
CA GLU A 198 -22.87 49.81 29.59
C GLU A 198 -23.15 50.96 30.58
N LEU A 199 -22.12 51.51 31.22
CA LEU A 199 -22.22 52.73 32.05
C LEU A 199 -22.56 54.00 31.26
N LYS A 200 -22.30 54.05 29.95
CA LYS A 200 -22.77 55.13 29.07
C LYS A 200 -24.24 54.93 28.70
N GLY A 201 -24.65 53.72 28.32
CA GLY A 201 -26.05 53.37 28.07
C GLY A 201 -26.95 53.68 29.26
N GLN A 202 -26.57 53.25 30.48
CA GLN A 202 -27.31 53.56 31.71
C GLN A 202 -27.43 55.09 31.97
N LYS A 203 -26.44 55.89 31.57
CA LYS A 203 -26.50 57.36 31.67
C LYS A 203 -27.37 57.97 30.57
N GLU A 204 -27.33 57.41 29.36
CA GLU A 204 -28.18 57.78 28.24
C GLU A 204 -29.65 57.50 28.57
N ASP A 205 -29.98 56.32 29.09
CA ASP A 205 -31.31 55.96 29.58
C ASP A 205 -31.80 56.95 30.65
N VAL A 206 -30.97 57.31 31.64
CA VAL A 206 -31.31 58.29 32.68
C VAL A 206 -31.50 59.70 32.11
N LEU A 207 -30.77 60.09 31.06
CA LEU A 207 -30.97 61.36 30.37
C LEU A 207 -32.21 61.35 29.47
N ASN A 208 -32.49 60.24 28.81
CA ASN A 208 -33.62 60.07 27.90
C ASN A 208 -34.94 60.01 28.67
N ASN A 209 -34.97 59.35 29.83
CA ASN A 209 -36.09 59.41 30.78
C ASN A 209 -36.34 60.87 31.25
N LYS A 210 -35.30 61.59 31.68
CA LYS A 210 -35.42 63.02 32.07
C LYS A 210 -35.88 63.92 30.92
N LEU A 211 -35.49 63.61 29.68
CA LEU A 211 -35.96 64.31 28.49
C LEU A 211 -37.43 64.01 28.22
N SER A 212 -37.86 62.76 28.37
CA SER A 212 -39.26 62.34 28.29
C SER A 212 -40.12 63.04 29.36
N ASP A 213 -39.64 63.09 30.61
CA ASP A 213 -40.31 63.82 31.70
C ASP A 213 -40.42 65.31 31.39
N ALA A 214 -39.34 65.94 30.90
CA ALA A 214 -39.33 67.35 30.52
C ALA A 214 -40.26 67.64 29.34
N LEU A 215 -40.33 66.75 28.34
CA LEU A 215 -41.26 66.85 27.21
C LEU A 215 -42.71 66.72 27.68
N ALA A 216 -43.01 65.78 28.59
CA ALA A 216 -44.34 65.63 29.19
C ALA A 216 -44.75 66.89 29.99
N MET A 217 -43.84 67.45 30.79
CA MET A 217 -44.07 68.72 31.51
C MET A 217 -44.29 69.90 30.57
N VAL A 218 -43.61 69.94 29.41
CA VAL A 218 -43.82 70.96 28.37
C VAL A 218 -45.16 70.76 27.66
N GLU A 219 -45.54 69.53 27.33
CA GLU A 219 -46.81 69.20 26.69
C GLU A 219 -48.00 69.54 27.62
N GLU A 220 -47.90 69.22 28.92
CA GLU A 220 -48.87 69.64 29.93
C GLU A 220 -48.92 71.16 30.07
N SER A 221 -47.75 71.82 30.13
CA SER A 221 -47.66 73.29 30.14
C SER A 221 -48.23 73.96 28.88
N GLN A 222 -48.30 73.25 27.75
CA GLN A 222 -48.92 73.74 26.51
C GLN A 222 -50.43 73.43 26.47
N LYS A 223 -50.87 72.32 27.07
CA LYS A 223 -52.29 72.01 27.29
C LYS A 223 -52.94 72.99 28.28
N THR A 224 -52.26 73.36 29.36
CA THR A 224 -52.74 74.40 30.29
C THR A 224 -52.81 75.77 29.62
N LYS A 225 -51.75 76.19 28.92
CA LYS A 225 -51.73 77.46 28.17
C LYS A 225 -52.80 77.57 27.09
N THR A 226 -53.10 76.49 26.36
CA THR A 226 -54.19 76.49 25.36
C THR A 226 -55.58 76.46 26.01
N ALA A 227 -55.75 75.75 27.13
CA ALA A 227 -56.98 75.82 27.93
C ALA A 227 -57.18 77.20 28.59
N GLU A 228 -56.10 77.92 28.93
CA GLU A 228 -56.13 79.30 29.41
C GLU A 228 -56.41 80.29 28.27
N SER A 229 -55.76 80.15 27.11
CA SER A 229 -56.01 81.04 25.97
C SER A 229 -57.47 80.99 25.53
N LEU A 230 -58.04 79.78 25.40
CA LEU A 230 -59.47 79.58 25.09
C LEU A 230 -60.41 80.19 26.14
N LYS A 231 -60.04 80.17 27.44
CA LYS A 231 -60.79 80.87 28.49
C LYS A 231 -60.70 82.38 28.35
N THR A 232 -59.50 82.93 28.08
CA THR A 232 -59.32 84.38 27.88
C THR A 232 -60.02 84.88 26.62
N GLU A 233 -60.02 84.09 25.54
CA GLU A 233 -60.74 84.39 24.30
C GLU A 233 -62.26 84.35 24.51
N SER A 234 -62.78 83.36 25.24
CA SER A 234 -64.19 83.29 25.64
C SER A 234 -64.62 84.46 26.53
N LEU A 235 -63.77 84.89 27.47
CA LEU A 235 -64.02 86.08 28.30
C LEU A 235 -63.94 87.37 27.48
N THR A 236 -63.03 87.46 26.51
CA THR A 236 -62.89 88.60 25.60
C THR A 236 -64.09 88.72 24.65
N MET A 237 -64.61 87.60 24.13
CA MET A 237 -65.87 87.57 23.40
C MET A 237 -67.02 88.14 24.24
N LYS A 238 -67.21 87.66 25.48
CA LYS A 238 -68.27 88.15 26.38
C LYS A 238 -68.12 89.62 26.73
N LEU A 239 -66.88 90.09 26.92
CA LEU A 239 -66.62 91.51 27.17
C LEU A 239 -66.98 92.35 25.93
N ASN A 240 -66.60 91.93 24.73
CA ASN A 240 -66.96 92.60 23.48
C ASN A 240 -68.49 92.57 23.22
N GLU A 241 -69.16 91.47 23.56
CA GLU A 241 -70.62 91.32 23.48
C GLU A 241 -71.33 92.32 24.41
N THR A 242 -70.98 92.35 25.70
CA THR A 242 -71.53 93.34 26.66
C THR A 242 -71.19 94.79 26.31
N LEU A 243 -70.03 95.05 25.69
CA LEU A 243 -69.64 96.38 25.21
C LEU A 243 -70.49 96.80 24.00
N ALA A 244 -70.77 95.89 23.07
CA ALA A 244 -71.70 96.13 21.97
C ALA A 244 -73.12 96.38 22.48
N GLU A 245 -73.61 95.57 23.42
CA GLU A 245 -74.90 95.81 24.08
C GLU A 245 -74.97 97.22 24.70
N LEU A 246 -73.94 97.61 25.45
CA LEU A 246 -73.82 98.92 26.09
C LEU A 246 -73.83 100.07 25.08
N GLU A 247 -73.11 99.97 23.97
CA GLU A 247 -73.15 100.99 22.91
C GLU A 247 -74.52 101.06 22.22
N THR A 248 -75.24 99.94 22.03
CA THR A 248 -76.64 100.03 21.55
C THR A 248 -77.57 100.66 22.58
N ALA A 249 -77.36 100.42 23.89
CA ALA A 249 -78.15 101.02 24.96
C ALA A 249 -77.91 102.53 25.05
N LYS A 250 -76.64 102.96 24.98
CA LYS A 250 -76.21 104.36 24.88
C LYS A 250 -76.79 105.05 23.65
N THR A 251 -76.80 104.39 22.48
CA THR A 251 -77.44 104.92 21.27
C THR A 251 -78.95 105.10 21.45
N LYS A 252 -79.65 104.12 22.04
CA LYS A 252 -81.09 104.22 22.37
C LYS A 252 -81.37 105.36 23.36
N MET A 253 -80.49 105.56 24.35
CA MET A 253 -80.58 106.64 25.33
C MET A 253 -80.49 108.02 24.66
N ILE A 254 -79.50 108.23 23.78
CA ILE A 254 -79.34 109.48 23.03
C ILE A 254 -80.60 109.78 22.20
N MET A 255 -81.13 108.79 21.48
CA MET A 255 -82.38 108.95 20.71
C MET A 255 -83.60 109.29 21.57
N MET A 256 -83.65 108.83 22.83
CA MET A 256 -84.71 109.21 23.77
C MET A 256 -84.49 110.62 24.34
N GLU A 257 -83.24 111.02 24.58
CA GLU A 257 -82.89 112.36 25.06
C GLU A 257 -83.19 113.44 23.99
N GLU A 258 -82.88 113.17 22.72
CA GLU A 258 -83.23 114.04 21.58
C GLU A 258 -84.75 114.20 21.45
N ARG A 259 -85.51 113.09 21.55
CA ARG A 259 -86.99 113.13 21.56
C ARG A 259 -87.53 113.94 22.75
N PHE A 260 -86.92 113.81 23.93
CA PHE A 260 -87.31 114.58 25.10
C PHE A 260 -87.02 116.08 24.93
N ARG A 261 -85.86 116.46 24.36
CA ARG A 261 -85.53 117.85 24.03
C ARG A 261 -86.52 118.46 23.03
N LEU A 262 -86.89 117.73 21.97
CA LEU A 262 -87.92 118.15 21.01
C LEU A 262 -89.29 118.33 21.67
N GLN A 263 -89.70 117.39 22.54
CA GLN A 263 -90.93 117.50 23.30
C GLN A 263 -90.92 118.71 24.25
N GLN A 264 -89.79 118.97 24.92
CA GLN A 264 -89.62 120.11 25.82
C GLN A 264 -89.67 121.45 25.07
N GLN A 265 -89.05 121.54 23.89
CA GLN A 265 -89.15 122.72 23.00
C GLN A 265 -90.60 122.98 22.55
N MET A 266 -91.31 121.93 22.13
CA MET A 266 -92.72 122.03 21.73
C MET A 266 -93.63 122.48 22.89
N VAL A 267 -93.43 121.96 24.10
CA VAL A 267 -94.17 122.42 25.30
C VAL A 267 -93.86 123.88 25.62
N LYS A 268 -92.59 124.31 25.48
CA LYS A 268 -92.19 125.70 25.73
C LYS A 268 -92.81 126.67 24.72
N ALA A 269 -92.84 126.33 23.43
CA ALA A 269 -93.49 127.14 22.41
C ALA A 269 -95.00 127.30 22.66
N LEU A 270 -95.69 126.22 23.05
CA LEU A 270 -97.12 126.26 23.41
C LEU A 270 -97.39 127.09 24.66
N GLN A 271 -96.47 127.12 25.63
CA GLN A 271 -96.56 127.99 26.81
C GLN A 271 -96.42 129.47 26.41
N GLU A 272 -95.43 129.80 25.59
CA GLU A 272 -95.16 131.15 25.10
C GLU A 272 -96.31 131.71 24.23
N GLU A 273 -96.91 130.87 23.38
CA GLU A 273 -98.12 131.24 22.63
C GLU A 273 -99.30 131.55 23.57
N ARG A 274 -99.50 130.75 24.61
CA ARG A 274 -100.59 130.95 25.59
C ARG A 274 -100.39 132.20 26.44
N GLU A 275 -99.15 132.53 26.77
CA GLU A 275 -98.79 133.75 27.50
C GLU A 275 -98.93 134.99 26.60
N SER A 276 -98.61 134.90 25.31
CA SER A 276 -98.88 135.95 24.32
C SER A 276 -100.38 136.24 24.19
N GLN A 277 -101.21 135.20 24.02
CA GLN A 277 -102.68 135.34 23.99
C GLN A 277 -103.22 135.99 25.28
N LYS A 278 -102.66 135.65 26.45
CA LYS A 278 -103.04 136.26 27.73
C LYS A 278 -102.73 137.76 27.77
N HIS A 279 -101.58 138.20 27.27
CA HIS A 279 -101.23 139.63 27.21
C HIS A 279 -102.19 140.39 26.29
N GLY A 280 -102.54 139.85 25.12
CA GLY A 280 -103.54 140.46 24.22
C GLY A 280 -104.90 140.69 24.89
N PHE A 281 -105.41 139.70 25.65
CA PHE A 281 -106.63 139.89 26.44
C PHE A 281 -106.49 140.93 27.57
N GLU A 282 -105.30 141.06 28.18
CA GLU A 282 -105.06 142.08 29.20
C GLU A 282 -104.96 143.50 28.61
N GLU A 283 -104.49 143.64 27.36
CA GLU A 283 -104.55 144.88 26.57
C GLU A 283 -105.98 145.23 26.17
N GLU A 284 -106.75 144.29 25.59
CA GLU A 284 -108.18 144.50 25.29
C GLU A 284 -108.99 144.91 26.53
N ILE A 285 -108.72 144.30 27.70
CA ILE A 285 -109.36 144.67 28.97
C ILE A 285 -108.96 146.07 29.44
N LEU A 286 -107.75 146.56 29.13
CA LEU A 286 -107.35 147.94 29.40
C LEU A 286 -108.04 148.92 28.45
N GLU A 287 -108.13 148.59 27.16
CA GLU A 287 -108.90 149.40 26.20
C GLU A 287 -110.37 149.49 26.58
N TYR A 288 -111.03 148.36 26.91
CA TYR A 288 -112.42 148.36 27.36
C TYR A 288 -112.62 149.15 28.67
N LYS A 289 -111.66 149.13 29.60
CA LYS A 289 -111.72 149.98 30.82
C LYS A 289 -111.62 151.46 30.49
N GLU A 290 -110.73 151.85 29.59
CA GLU A 290 -110.60 153.26 29.16
C GLU A 290 -111.81 153.70 28.32
N GLN A 291 -112.35 152.82 27.46
CA GLN A 291 -113.63 153.04 26.77
C GLN A 291 -114.77 153.21 27.76
N ILE A 292 -114.90 152.38 28.80
CA ILE A 292 -115.93 152.55 29.85
C ILE A 292 -115.74 153.86 30.61
N LYS A 293 -114.49 154.24 30.92
CA LYS A 293 -114.16 155.52 31.58
C LYS A 293 -114.53 156.71 30.70
N GLN A 294 -114.12 156.72 29.43
CA GLN A 294 -114.49 157.76 28.48
C GLN A 294 -116.00 157.77 28.23
N HIS A 295 -116.64 156.63 28.03
CA HIS A 295 -118.10 156.53 27.94
C HIS A 295 -118.80 157.06 29.19
N SER A 296 -118.27 156.87 30.41
CA SER A 296 -118.88 157.44 31.61
C SER A 296 -118.79 158.97 31.65
N GLN A 297 -117.64 159.55 31.28
CA GLN A 297 -117.46 161.01 31.21
C GLN A 297 -118.23 161.61 30.02
N THR A 298 -118.26 160.90 28.89
CA THR A 298 -119.09 161.22 27.73
C THR A 298 -120.56 161.17 28.11
N ILE A 299 -121.07 160.13 28.78
CA ILE A 299 -122.46 160.02 29.25
C ILE A 299 -122.80 161.18 30.18
N VAL A 300 -122.03 161.47 31.23
CA VAL A 300 -122.30 162.63 32.10
C VAL A 300 -122.30 163.94 31.31
N SER A 301 -121.32 164.14 30.41
CA SER A 301 -121.30 165.32 29.52
C SER A 301 -122.46 165.34 28.54
N LEU A 302 -122.99 164.18 28.12
CA LEU A 302 -124.12 163.98 27.23
C LEU A 302 -125.45 164.04 27.95
N GLU A 303 -125.52 163.84 29.26
CA GLU A 303 -126.71 164.08 30.08
C GLU A 303 -126.86 165.58 30.34
N GLU A 304 -125.79 166.26 30.76
CA GLU A 304 -125.75 167.73 30.77
C GLU A 304 -125.99 168.29 29.35
N ARG A 305 -125.36 167.72 28.32
CA ARG A 305 -125.55 168.19 26.94
C ARG A 305 -126.91 167.77 26.40
N LEU A 306 -127.57 166.71 26.85
CA LEU A 306 -128.96 166.41 26.51
C LEU A 306 -129.90 167.39 27.20
N GLN A 307 -129.61 167.82 28.42
CA GLN A 307 -130.34 168.91 29.08
C GLN A 307 -130.18 170.23 28.30
N ARG A 308 -128.95 170.54 27.84
CA ARG A 308 -128.67 171.66 26.93
C ARG A 308 -129.21 171.45 25.50
N VAL A 309 -129.36 170.22 25.03
CA VAL A 309 -129.85 169.88 23.67
C VAL A 309 -131.37 169.76 23.63
N THR A 310 -132.08 169.43 24.71
CA THR A 310 -133.53 169.71 24.79
C THR A 310 -133.81 171.22 24.67
N GLN A 311 -132.81 172.07 24.99
CA GLN A 311 -132.83 173.52 24.71
C GLN A 311 -132.25 173.92 23.33
N HIS A 312 -131.52 173.03 22.62
CA HIS A 312 -130.78 173.36 21.38
C HIS A 312 -131.17 172.53 20.13
N HIS A 313 -131.89 171.43 20.30
CA HIS A 313 -132.69 170.73 19.28
C HIS A 313 -133.91 171.58 18.89
N LYS A 314 -134.22 172.59 19.73
CA LYS A 314 -135.00 173.80 19.41
C LYS A 314 -134.31 174.76 18.42
N LYS A 315 -133.15 174.40 17.85
CA LYS A 315 -132.24 175.33 17.16
C LYS A 315 -131.38 174.73 16.04
N ILE A 316 -131.06 173.43 16.09
CA ILE A 316 -130.35 172.66 15.05
C ILE A 316 -130.83 171.19 15.17
N GLU A 317 -131.51 170.56 14.21
CA GLU A 317 -132.13 171.04 12.96
C GLU A 317 -131.19 171.43 11.76
N GLY A 318 -129.98 170.83 11.64
CA GLY A 318 -129.13 170.80 10.41
C GLY A 318 -127.73 170.08 10.46
N GLU A 319 -127.36 169.23 9.45
CA GLU A 319 -126.00 168.72 8.94
C GLU A 319 -125.12 167.60 9.68
N ILE A 320 -123.96 167.01 9.21
CA ILE A 320 -123.60 166.03 8.09
C ILE A 320 -122.22 165.19 8.34
N ALA A 321 -121.58 164.42 7.39
CA ALA A 321 -120.64 163.22 7.57
C ALA A 321 -119.50 162.99 6.44
N THR A 322 -118.46 162.07 6.30
CA THR A 322 -117.65 160.94 7.00
C THR A 322 -116.43 160.33 6.13
N LEU A 323 -115.60 159.30 6.58
CA LEU A 323 -114.59 158.32 5.89
C LEU A 323 -113.02 158.63 5.89
N LYS A 324 -111.89 157.86 5.60
CA LYS A 324 -111.29 156.43 5.36
C LYS A 324 -109.67 156.50 5.22
N ASP A 325 -108.63 155.61 4.93
CA ASP A 325 -108.10 154.17 4.68
C ASP A 325 -106.47 154.18 4.49
N SER A 326 -105.46 153.23 4.24
CA SER A 326 -105.04 151.75 4.29
C SER A 326 -103.49 151.40 3.87
N ASP A 327 -102.94 150.11 3.96
CA ASP A 327 -101.82 149.34 3.17
C ASP A 327 -100.28 148.95 3.57
N PRO A 328 -99.53 147.88 3.00
CA PRO A 328 -98.22 147.16 3.48
C PRO A 328 -97.06 146.55 2.49
N ALA A 329 -95.84 145.96 2.91
CA ALA A 329 -94.73 145.26 2.05
C ALA A 329 -93.44 144.42 2.66
N PRO A 330 -92.68 143.45 1.97
CA PRO A 330 -91.43 142.62 2.43
C PRO A 330 -90.25 142.04 1.44
N LYS A 331 -89.04 141.42 1.85
CA LYS A 331 -87.91 140.60 1.10
C LYS A 331 -86.63 140.05 1.94
N GLU A 332 -85.45 139.32 1.66
CA GLU A 332 -84.50 138.59 0.63
C GLU A 332 -83.40 137.58 1.34
N ASP A 333 -82.20 136.91 1.02
CA ASP A 333 -81.09 136.58 -0.05
C ASP A 333 -80.08 135.29 0.22
N MET A 334 -78.80 135.01 -0.35
CA MET A 334 -78.03 133.64 -0.39
C MET A 334 -76.42 133.25 -0.18
N PRO A 335 -75.43 132.77 -1.09
CA PRO A 335 -74.44 131.54 -0.94
C PRO A 335 -72.86 131.41 -1.43
N GLN A 336 -72.11 130.22 -1.24
CA GLN A 336 -70.88 129.51 -1.94
C GLN A 336 -69.29 129.58 -1.51
N ASP A 337 -68.13 128.81 -1.83
CA ASP A 337 -67.58 127.56 -2.61
C ASP A 337 -66.07 126.88 -2.28
N PRO A 338 -65.04 126.32 -3.12
CA PRO A 338 -63.95 125.22 -2.85
C PRO A 338 -62.38 125.45 -3.25
N PRO A 339 -61.33 124.60 -3.75
CA PRO A 339 -60.76 123.15 -3.84
C PRO A 339 -59.11 122.84 -3.85
N VAL A 340 -58.49 121.62 -4.19
CA VAL A 340 -57.07 121.21 -4.81
C VAL A 340 -56.21 119.88 -4.35
N ALA A 341 -55.37 119.18 -5.21
CA ALA A 341 -54.47 117.92 -5.05
C ALA A 341 -53.20 117.81 -6.06
N PRO A 342 -52.39 116.72 -6.48
CA PRO A 342 -52.03 115.24 -6.18
C PRO A 342 -50.52 114.66 -6.47
N SER A 343 -50.16 113.30 -6.52
CA SER A 343 -49.19 112.51 -7.45
C SER A 343 -48.11 111.35 -7.04
N SER A 344 -47.87 110.32 -7.93
CA SER A 344 -46.57 109.65 -8.43
C SER A 344 -45.84 108.29 -7.98
N LYS A 345 -45.70 107.30 -8.94
CA LYS A 345 -44.57 106.33 -9.34
C LYS A 345 -44.16 104.95 -8.68
N ASN A 346 -43.34 104.16 -9.44
CA ASN A 346 -42.97 102.71 -9.29
C ASN A 346 -41.45 102.43 -9.07
N SER A 347 -41.07 101.29 -8.45
CA SER A 347 -39.92 100.39 -8.81
C SER A 347 -39.68 99.25 -7.78
N ALA A 348 -39.55 97.97 -8.20
CA ALA A 348 -39.15 96.85 -7.33
C ALA A 348 -38.81 95.49 -8.02
N THR A 349 -39.50 95.14 -9.11
CA THR A 349 -39.73 93.73 -9.51
C THR A 349 -38.70 93.09 -10.47
N GLU A 350 -37.62 93.78 -10.81
CA GLU A 350 -36.71 93.37 -11.89
C GLU A 350 -35.56 92.48 -11.37
N MET A 351 -34.91 92.88 -10.27
CA MET A 351 -33.84 92.09 -9.62
C MET A 351 -34.28 90.71 -9.15
N THR A 352 -35.57 90.55 -8.80
CA THR A 352 -36.15 89.25 -8.41
C THR A 352 -36.26 88.25 -9.56
N CYS A 353 -36.22 88.71 -10.81
CA CYS A 353 -36.31 87.84 -11.98
C CYS A 353 -34.94 87.29 -12.39
N GLU A 354 -33.88 88.08 -12.29
CA GLU A 354 -32.51 87.62 -12.61
C GLU A 354 -32.05 86.52 -11.65
N HIS A 355 -32.25 86.70 -10.34
CA HIS A 355 -31.83 85.71 -9.32
C HIS A 355 -32.47 84.32 -9.54
N LEU A 356 -33.75 84.29 -9.91
CA LEU A 356 -34.48 83.04 -10.18
C LEU A 356 -34.00 82.33 -11.47
N ILE A 357 -33.45 83.08 -12.43
CA ILE A 357 -32.83 82.54 -13.65
C ILE A 357 -31.46 81.95 -13.33
N ASP A 358 -30.64 82.62 -12.51
CA ASP A 358 -29.35 82.10 -12.07
C ASP A 358 -29.49 80.82 -11.24
N ASP A 359 -30.47 80.75 -10.32
CA ASP A 359 -30.78 79.53 -9.57
C ASP A 359 -31.20 78.36 -10.49
N LEU A 360 -32.02 78.63 -11.51
CA LEU A 360 -32.40 77.63 -12.52
C LEU A 360 -31.18 77.14 -13.33
N LEU A 361 -30.29 78.04 -13.72
CA LEU A 361 -29.05 77.70 -14.44
C LEU A 361 -28.04 76.96 -13.55
N ALA A 362 -28.01 77.24 -12.24
CA ALA A 362 -27.23 76.49 -11.27
C ALA A 362 -27.78 75.07 -11.09
N ALA A 363 -29.09 74.92 -10.89
CA ALA A 363 -29.75 73.61 -10.81
C ALA A 363 -29.57 72.78 -12.10
N GLN A 364 -29.61 73.41 -13.27
CA GLN A 364 -29.37 72.72 -14.54
C GLN A 364 -27.91 72.21 -14.66
N LYS A 365 -26.91 72.98 -14.19
CA LYS A 365 -25.51 72.54 -14.14
C LYS A 365 -25.31 71.41 -13.12
N GLU A 366 -25.95 71.50 -11.96
CA GLU A 366 -25.93 70.46 -10.93
C GLU A 366 -26.50 69.13 -11.45
N ILE A 367 -27.64 69.16 -12.15
CA ILE A 367 -28.24 67.97 -12.78
C ILE A 367 -27.29 67.34 -13.82
N LEU A 368 -26.60 68.14 -14.63
CA LEU A 368 -25.63 67.62 -15.61
C LEU A 368 -24.38 67.03 -14.92
N SER A 369 -23.88 67.65 -13.85
CA SER A 369 -22.80 67.12 -13.01
C SER A 369 -23.17 65.77 -12.41
N GLN A 370 -24.36 65.67 -11.80
CA GLN A 370 -24.89 64.42 -11.26
C GLN A 370 -25.08 63.35 -12.34
N GLN A 371 -25.51 63.71 -13.55
CA GLN A 371 -25.57 62.78 -14.69
C GLN A 371 -24.17 62.27 -15.12
N GLU A 372 -23.13 63.11 -15.09
CA GLU A 372 -21.75 62.69 -15.37
C GLU A 372 -21.21 61.74 -14.28
N VAL A 373 -21.54 61.98 -13.00
CA VAL A 373 -21.24 61.06 -11.89
C VAL A 373 -21.99 59.73 -12.07
N ILE A 374 -23.27 59.76 -12.42
CA ILE A 374 -24.07 58.55 -12.70
C ILE A 374 -23.51 57.78 -13.90
N MET A 375 -23.04 58.44 -14.95
CA MET A 375 -22.38 57.78 -16.08
C MET A 375 -21.05 57.12 -15.68
N ARG A 376 -20.22 57.79 -14.87
CA ARG A 376 -18.98 57.20 -14.34
C ARG A 376 -19.27 55.98 -13.48
N LEU A 377 -20.16 56.09 -12.49
CA LEU A 377 -20.56 54.96 -11.63
C LEU A 377 -21.17 53.79 -12.42
N ARG A 378 -21.96 54.06 -13.48
CA ARG A 378 -22.45 53.02 -14.39
C ARG A 378 -21.32 52.33 -15.15
N LYS A 379 -20.36 53.10 -15.68
CA LYS A 379 -19.18 52.55 -16.36
C LYS A 379 -18.36 51.68 -15.40
N ASP A 380 -18.03 52.18 -14.23
CA ASP A 380 -17.23 51.47 -13.22
C ASP A 380 -17.93 50.18 -12.75
N LEU A 381 -19.26 50.21 -12.59
CA LEU A 381 -20.08 49.03 -12.30
C LEU A 381 -20.05 48.02 -13.46
N THR A 382 -20.15 48.46 -14.73
CA THR A 382 -20.00 47.54 -15.87
C THR A 382 -18.59 46.96 -15.98
N GLU A 383 -17.54 47.74 -15.72
CA GLU A 383 -16.15 47.30 -15.76
C GLU A 383 -15.83 46.30 -14.62
N ALA A 384 -16.41 46.52 -13.43
CA ALA A 384 -16.40 45.55 -12.33
C ALA A 384 -17.17 44.27 -12.69
N HIS A 385 -18.33 44.38 -13.35
CA HIS A 385 -19.10 43.21 -13.78
C HIS A 385 -18.38 42.40 -14.87
N SER A 386 -17.68 43.05 -15.81
CA SER A 386 -16.81 42.37 -16.77
C SER A 386 -15.71 41.58 -16.04
N ARG A 387 -14.94 42.25 -15.17
CA ARG A 387 -13.89 41.58 -14.36
C ARG A 387 -14.41 40.40 -13.54
N MET A 388 -15.62 40.49 -12.98
CA MET A 388 -16.26 39.38 -12.26
C MET A 388 -16.73 38.25 -13.19
N SER A 389 -17.13 38.54 -14.42
CA SER A 389 -17.42 37.52 -15.44
C SER A 389 -16.15 36.81 -15.90
N ASP A 390 -15.07 37.56 -16.14
CA ASP A 390 -13.78 37.01 -16.58
C ASP A 390 -13.19 36.09 -15.51
N LEU A 391 -13.14 36.54 -14.24
CA LEU A 391 -12.70 35.73 -13.10
C LEU A 391 -13.59 34.50 -12.85
N ARG A 392 -14.91 34.60 -13.13
CA ARG A 392 -15.83 33.45 -13.10
C ARG A 392 -15.53 32.45 -14.22
N GLY A 393 -15.16 32.94 -15.40
CA GLY A 393 -14.67 32.13 -16.52
C GLY A 393 -13.39 31.38 -16.15
N GLU A 394 -12.37 32.09 -15.66
CA GLU A 394 -11.10 31.49 -15.20
C GLU A 394 -11.29 30.44 -14.10
N LEU A 395 -12.15 30.70 -13.11
CA LEU A 395 -12.44 29.73 -12.05
C LEU A 395 -13.11 28.47 -12.60
N SER A 396 -14.08 28.63 -13.51
CA SER A 396 -14.74 27.53 -14.20
C SER A 396 -13.76 26.71 -15.06
N GLU A 397 -12.85 27.38 -15.78
CA GLU A 397 -11.84 26.70 -16.60
C GLU A 397 -10.79 25.97 -15.76
N LYS A 398 -10.31 26.58 -14.65
CA LYS A 398 -9.40 25.91 -13.70
C LYS A 398 -10.06 24.67 -13.09
N GLN A 399 -11.31 24.76 -12.65
CA GLN A 399 -12.08 23.62 -12.14
C GLN A 399 -12.28 22.54 -13.21
N LYS A 400 -12.58 22.92 -14.45
CA LYS A 400 -12.70 21.99 -15.59
C LYS A 400 -11.39 21.25 -15.85
N LEU A 401 -10.25 21.96 -15.95
CA LEU A 401 -8.94 21.36 -16.21
C LEU A 401 -8.47 20.43 -15.09
N GLU A 402 -8.82 20.75 -13.84
CA GLU A 402 -8.54 19.90 -12.68
C GLU A 402 -9.42 18.63 -12.68
N LEU A 403 -10.71 18.75 -13.01
CA LEU A 403 -11.60 17.61 -13.25
C LEU A 403 -11.13 16.73 -14.42
N GLU A 404 -10.70 17.31 -15.54
CA GLU A 404 -10.17 16.56 -16.70
C GLU A 404 -8.90 15.78 -16.34
N ARG A 405 -8.00 16.35 -15.51
CA ARG A 405 -6.85 15.61 -14.94
C ARG A 405 -7.29 14.46 -14.04
N HIS A 406 -8.25 14.68 -13.13
CA HIS A 406 -8.75 13.62 -12.27
C HIS A 406 -9.44 12.50 -13.06
N VAL A 407 -10.21 12.82 -14.10
CA VAL A 407 -10.82 11.84 -15.01
C VAL A 407 -9.75 11.03 -15.75
N ALA A 408 -8.69 11.67 -16.26
CA ALA A 408 -7.59 10.97 -16.92
C ALA A 408 -6.88 9.97 -15.97
N VAL A 409 -6.55 10.39 -14.74
CA VAL A 409 -5.92 9.52 -13.73
C VAL A 409 -6.85 8.37 -13.33
N VAL A 410 -8.16 8.60 -13.18
CA VAL A 410 -9.15 7.55 -12.91
C VAL A 410 -9.27 6.57 -14.07
N GLN A 411 -9.20 7.04 -15.33
CA GLN A 411 -9.20 6.17 -16.51
C GLN A 411 -7.93 5.29 -16.54
N GLU A 412 -6.75 5.88 -16.32
CA GLU A 412 -5.47 5.16 -16.24
C GLU A 412 -5.52 4.07 -15.16
N GLN A 413 -5.87 4.42 -13.92
CA GLN A 413 -6.06 3.49 -12.80
C GLN A 413 -7.11 2.40 -13.10
N SER A 414 -8.21 2.73 -13.80
CA SER A 414 -9.21 1.74 -14.19
C SER A 414 -8.67 0.72 -15.20
N SER A 415 -7.76 1.14 -16.08
CA SER A 415 -7.09 0.25 -17.03
C SER A 415 -6.07 -0.66 -16.34
N GLU A 416 -5.28 -0.13 -15.39
CA GLU A 416 -4.37 -0.91 -14.56
C GLU A 416 -5.12 -1.96 -13.73
N LEU A 417 -6.23 -1.57 -13.10
CA LEU A 417 -7.11 -2.46 -12.33
C LEU A 417 -7.73 -3.55 -13.22
N SER A 418 -8.08 -3.25 -14.48
CA SER A 418 -8.55 -4.27 -15.43
C SER A 418 -7.44 -5.28 -15.74
N VAL A 419 -6.24 -4.81 -16.10
CA VAL A 419 -5.07 -5.67 -16.40
C VAL A 419 -4.67 -6.50 -15.18
N LEU A 420 -4.77 -5.95 -13.96
CA LEU A 420 -4.50 -6.68 -12.72
C LEU A 420 -5.58 -7.74 -12.44
N LYS A 421 -6.86 -7.42 -12.66
CA LYS A 421 -7.98 -8.36 -12.55
C LYS A 421 -7.87 -9.52 -13.54
N ASP A 422 -7.43 -9.25 -14.77
CA ASP A 422 -7.19 -10.30 -15.78
C ASP A 422 -6.00 -11.19 -15.40
N LYS A 423 -4.91 -10.62 -14.86
CA LYS A 423 -3.79 -11.40 -14.30
C LYS A 423 -4.23 -12.29 -13.13
N VAL A 424 -5.06 -11.77 -12.22
CA VAL A 424 -5.66 -12.56 -11.12
C VAL A 424 -6.54 -13.67 -11.67
N ALA A 425 -7.39 -13.41 -12.67
CA ALA A 425 -8.21 -14.44 -13.30
C ALA A 425 -7.38 -15.53 -14.01
N GLN A 426 -6.24 -15.18 -14.63
CA GLN A 426 -5.29 -16.15 -15.18
C GLN A 426 -4.62 -16.99 -14.07
N MET A 427 -4.22 -16.36 -12.96
CA MET A 427 -3.66 -17.05 -11.80
C MET A 427 -4.67 -18.01 -11.15
N SER A 428 -5.93 -17.61 -10.98
CA SER A 428 -6.98 -18.49 -10.46
C SER A 428 -7.20 -19.71 -11.34
N ARG A 429 -7.29 -19.55 -12.67
CA ARG A 429 -7.40 -20.69 -13.60
C ARG A 429 -6.20 -21.63 -13.52
N LEU A 430 -4.99 -21.11 -13.29
CA LEU A 430 -3.79 -21.93 -13.11
C LEU A 430 -3.77 -22.67 -11.76
N ALA A 431 -4.21 -22.00 -10.68
CA ALA A 431 -4.37 -22.60 -9.36
C ALA A 431 -5.44 -23.70 -9.38
N GLU A 432 -6.63 -23.41 -9.91
CA GLU A 432 -7.69 -24.39 -10.15
C GLU A 432 -7.17 -25.60 -10.93
N LYS A 433 -6.42 -25.39 -12.02
CA LYS A 433 -5.82 -26.50 -12.77
C LYS A 433 -4.88 -27.33 -11.89
N LYS A 434 -4.05 -26.70 -11.07
CA LYS A 434 -3.15 -27.40 -10.13
C LYS A 434 -3.91 -28.16 -9.05
N ASP A 435 -5.02 -27.64 -8.55
CA ASP A 435 -5.87 -28.32 -7.58
C ASP A 435 -6.61 -29.52 -8.19
N HIS A 436 -6.90 -29.50 -9.50
CA HIS A 436 -7.41 -30.68 -10.22
C HIS A 436 -6.30 -31.72 -10.48
N GLU A 437 -5.09 -31.29 -10.88
CA GLU A 437 -3.92 -32.16 -11.01
C GLU A 437 -3.57 -32.85 -9.66
N LEU A 438 -3.59 -32.12 -8.55
CA LEU A 438 -3.34 -32.65 -7.21
C LEU A 438 -4.43 -33.63 -6.75
N ARG A 439 -5.72 -33.32 -6.96
CA ARG A 439 -6.82 -34.24 -6.63
C ARG A 439 -6.75 -35.53 -7.45
N ALA A 440 -6.44 -35.44 -8.74
CA ALA A 440 -6.24 -36.62 -9.60
C ALA A 440 -5.06 -37.50 -9.13
N LEU A 441 -3.94 -36.90 -8.70
CA LEU A 441 -2.82 -37.63 -8.10
C LEU A 441 -3.19 -38.27 -6.75
N GLN A 442 -3.97 -37.58 -5.91
CA GLN A 442 -4.46 -38.11 -4.64
C GLN A 442 -5.46 -39.26 -4.83
N GLU A 443 -6.25 -39.24 -5.91
CA GLU A 443 -7.15 -40.33 -6.32
C GLU A 443 -6.40 -41.51 -6.90
N ALA A 444 -5.38 -41.28 -7.73
CA ALA A 444 -4.48 -42.33 -8.21
C ALA A 444 -3.73 -43.01 -7.05
N LEU A 445 -3.29 -42.24 -6.04
CA LEU A 445 -2.67 -42.78 -4.83
C LEU A 445 -3.66 -43.63 -4.00
N ARG A 446 -4.90 -43.14 -3.79
CA ARG A 446 -5.95 -43.94 -3.12
C ARG A 446 -6.25 -45.24 -3.87
N ALA A 447 -6.44 -45.18 -5.18
CA ALA A 447 -6.68 -46.36 -6.01
C ALA A 447 -5.49 -47.34 -6.02
N SER A 448 -4.25 -46.85 -5.91
CA SER A 448 -3.05 -47.70 -5.73
C SER A 448 -3.04 -48.39 -4.36
N GLN A 449 -3.32 -47.64 -3.28
CA GLN A 449 -3.42 -48.19 -1.92
C GLN A 449 -4.57 -49.20 -1.77
N GLU A 450 -5.69 -48.99 -2.46
CA GLU A 450 -6.81 -49.94 -2.48
C GLU A 450 -6.49 -51.20 -3.27
N LYS A 451 -5.83 -51.09 -4.44
CA LYS A 451 -5.28 -52.25 -5.16
C LYS A 451 -4.32 -53.06 -4.30
N HIS A 452 -3.41 -52.38 -3.59
CA HIS A 452 -2.49 -53.04 -2.65
C HIS A 452 -3.24 -53.73 -1.49
N LYS A 453 -4.28 -53.10 -0.91
CA LYS A 453 -5.13 -53.74 0.11
C LYS A 453 -5.87 -54.97 -0.42
N LEU A 454 -6.38 -54.94 -1.66
CA LEU A 454 -7.03 -56.08 -2.30
C LEU A 454 -6.04 -57.23 -2.53
N GLN A 455 -4.84 -56.92 -3.02
CA GLN A 455 -3.75 -57.89 -3.21
C GLN A 455 -3.35 -58.54 -1.87
N MET A 456 -3.16 -57.73 -0.82
CA MET A 456 -2.89 -58.14 0.56
C MET A 456 -4.04 -58.90 1.25
N ASN A 457 -5.23 -58.99 0.63
CA ASN A 457 -6.34 -59.82 1.12
C ASN A 457 -6.43 -61.15 0.34
N LEU A 458 -6.18 -61.12 -0.96
CA LEU A 458 -6.10 -62.35 -1.79
C LEU A 458 -4.98 -63.29 -1.31
N GLU A 459 -3.87 -62.73 -0.83
CA GLU A 459 -2.72 -63.46 -0.31
C GLU A 459 -2.98 -64.11 1.08
N LYS A 460 -4.05 -63.72 1.79
CA LYS A 460 -4.33 -64.21 3.16
C LYS A 460 -5.21 -65.46 3.24
N GLU A 461 -5.79 -65.93 2.14
CA GLU A 461 -6.58 -67.18 2.14
C GLU A 461 -5.71 -68.45 2.11
N GLN A 462 -4.46 -68.39 1.65
CA GLN A 462 -3.58 -69.56 1.57
C GLN A 462 -2.81 -69.81 2.89
N LYS A 463 -3.49 -70.47 3.84
CA LYS A 463 -2.87 -70.97 5.08
C LYS A 463 -2.12 -72.31 4.91
N PRO A 464 -1.21 -72.69 5.85
CA PRO A 464 0.09 -73.23 5.45
C PRO A 464 0.32 -74.71 5.82
N ARG A 465 1.38 -75.33 5.26
CA ARG A 465 1.97 -76.58 5.80
C ARG A 465 3.36 -76.93 5.23
N LYS A 466 4.41 -76.88 6.07
CA LYS A 466 5.29 -78.02 6.45
C LYS A 466 6.43 -77.57 7.39
N LYS A 467 7.30 -78.50 7.79
CA LYS A 467 8.26 -78.40 8.91
C LYS A 467 9.72 -78.63 8.45
N THR A 468 10.68 -78.08 9.21
CA THR A 468 12.02 -78.65 9.55
C THR A 468 12.97 -79.10 8.43
N GLN A 469 14.17 -78.50 8.36
CA GLN A 469 15.47 -79.19 8.48
C GLN A 469 16.59 -78.18 8.86
N MET A 470 17.87 -78.61 8.94
CA MET A 470 19.03 -77.83 9.44
C MET A 470 20.18 -77.74 8.41
N CYS A 471 21.24 -77.01 8.76
CA CYS A 471 22.60 -77.03 8.15
C CYS A 471 22.71 -76.37 6.75
N ASP A 472 23.85 -75.82 6.31
CA ASP A 472 25.04 -75.31 7.04
C ASP A 472 25.80 -74.28 6.17
N ILE A 473 26.86 -73.63 6.71
CA ILE A 473 27.63 -72.57 6.03
C ILE A 473 28.63 -73.14 5.01
N SER A 474 28.77 -72.51 3.83
CA SER A 474 29.93 -72.66 2.92
C SER A 474 30.08 -71.45 1.97
N VAL A 475 31.30 -71.21 1.47
CA VAL A 475 31.70 -69.98 0.73
C VAL A 475 32.62 -70.28 -0.46
N GLN A 476 32.25 -69.77 -1.65
CA GLN A 476 33.06 -69.47 -2.86
C GLN A 476 32.10 -68.74 -3.85
N ILE A 477 32.30 -67.53 -4.38
CA ILE A 477 33.42 -66.81 -5.05
C ILE A 477 33.37 -66.96 -6.60
N GLU A 478 32.81 -65.91 -7.25
CA GLU A 478 33.12 -65.35 -8.59
C GLU A 478 32.87 -66.16 -9.91
N PRO A 479 32.84 -65.52 -11.11
CA PRO A 479 32.22 -64.22 -11.45
C PRO A 479 31.52 -64.10 -12.86
N SER A 480 30.27 -63.61 -12.91
CA SER A 480 29.65 -62.87 -14.05
C SER A 480 29.44 -63.60 -15.42
N PRO A 481 28.77 -63.02 -16.46
CA PRO A 481 28.03 -61.74 -16.55
C PRO A 481 26.62 -61.79 -17.23
N THR A 482 25.97 -60.62 -17.33
CA THR A 482 25.01 -60.19 -18.40
C THR A 482 23.50 -60.51 -18.32
N GLU A 483 22.75 -59.45 -17.94
CA GLU A 483 21.42 -58.97 -18.42
C GLU A 483 20.02 -59.46 -17.93
N VAL A 484 19.12 -58.45 -17.99
CA VAL A 484 17.64 -58.41 -17.83
C VAL A 484 17.03 -58.56 -16.41
N GLY A 485 16.32 -57.51 -15.97
CA GLY A 485 15.33 -57.56 -14.88
C GLY A 485 15.52 -56.51 -13.78
N SER A 486 14.77 -55.41 -13.80
CA SER A 486 14.90 -54.30 -12.85
C SER A 486 14.13 -54.50 -11.53
N SER A 487 14.60 -53.81 -10.48
CA SER A 487 13.81 -53.28 -9.35
C SER A 487 13.37 -54.23 -8.22
N SER A 488 14.25 -54.44 -7.24
CA SER A 488 13.87 -54.91 -5.89
C SER A 488 14.79 -54.34 -4.79
N GLN A 489 14.41 -53.21 -4.17
CA GLN A 489 15.05 -52.73 -2.92
C GLN A 489 14.15 -51.76 -2.12
N GLU A 490 13.26 -52.27 -1.27
CA GLU A 490 12.61 -51.43 -0.24
C GLU A 490 12.31 -52.13 1.12
N GLU A 491 12.63 -53.42 1.26
CA GLU A 491 12.47 -54.21 2.50
C GLU A 491 13.66 -54.10 3.48
N LEU A 492 14.15 -52.87 3.74
CA LEU A 492 15.09 -52.56 4.85
C LEU A 492 14.69 -51.31 5.64
N SER A 493 13.49 -50.79 5.42
CA SER A 493 13.11 -49.40 5.71
C SER A 493 12.78 -49.05 7.17
N PHE A 494 12.72 -50.04 8.09
CA PHE A 494 12.20 -49.84 9.46
C PHE A 494 13.22 -49.66 10.59
N SER A 495 14.52 -49.89 10.37
CA SER A 495 15.57 -49.52 11.36
C SER A 495 16.15 -48.11 11.14
N ASP A 496 15.85 -47.48 10.00
CA ASP A 496 16.64 -46.38 9.45
C ASP A 496 16.12 -44.97 9.83
N LEU A 497 15.01 -44.88 10.58
CA LEU A 497 14.38 -43.60 10.91
C LEU A 497 15.23 -42.74 11.89
N GLY A 498 16.10 -43.35 12.68
CA GLY A 498 17.04 -42.65 13.56
C GLY A 498 18.25 -42.05 12.82
N ALA A 499 18.64 -42.59 11.66
CA ALA A 499 19.82 -42.14 10.92
C ALA A 499 19.56 -40.89 10.05
N LYS A 500 18.30 -40.68 9.63
CA LYS A 500 17.90 -39.67 8.63
C LYS A 500 18.13 -38.22 9.07
N CYS A 501 18.25 -37.95 10.38
CA CYS A 501 18.61 -36.63 10.91
C CYS A 501 20.11 -36.27 10.79
N LYS A 502 20.99 -37.19 10.36
CA LYS A 502 22.40 -36.90 10.06
C LYS A 502 22.80 -37.20 8.60
N GLY A 503 22.21 -38.23 7.98
CA GLY A 503 22.55 -38.61 6.59
C GLY A 503 22.03 -37.66 5.51
N SER A 504 20.87 -37.03 5.70
CA SER A 504 20.15 -36.24 4.69
C SER A 504 20.99 -35.14 4.03
N ARG A 505 21.69 -34.31 4.82
CA ARG A 505 22.59 -33.27 4.28
C ARG A 505 23.76 -33.86 3.48
N HIS A 506 24.24 -35.05 3.84
CA HIS A 506 25.38 -35.67 3.15
C HIS A 506 24.94 -36.33 1.84
N GLU A 507 23.78 -37.00 1.81
CA GLU A 507 23.20 -37.51 0.55
C GLU A 507 22.80 -36.37 -0.40
N GLU A 508 22.25 -35.25 0.11
CA GLU A 508 22.04 -34.06 -0.74
C GLU A 508 23.36 -33.51 -1.32
N VAL A 509 24.45 -33.48 -0.53
CA VAL A 509 25.77 -33.06 -1.03
C VAL A 509 26.30 -34.04 -2.06
N ILE A 510 26.16 -35.35 -1.82
CA ILE A 510 26.52 -36.40 -2.77
C ILE A 510 25.69 -36.30 -4.06
N GLN A 511 24.40 -35.95 -3.99
CA GLN A 511 23.57 -35.74 -5.18
C GLN A 511 23.93 -34.45 -5.92
N ARG A 512 24.23 -33.35 -5.21
CA ARG A 512 24.78 -32.12 -5.81
C ARG A 512 26.13 -32.38 -6.49
N GLN A 513 27.01 -33.18 -5.87
CA GLN A 513 28.29 -33.60 -6.44
C GLN A 513 28.12 -34.53 -7.63
N LYS A 514 27.26 -35.56 -7.56
CA LYS A 514 26.88 -36.43 -8.69
C LYS A 514 26.34 -35.61 -9.87
N LYS A 515 25.47 -34.62 -9.60
CA LYS A 515 24.94 -33.70 -10.61
C LYS A 515 26.03 -32.83 -11.21
N ALA A 516 26.85 -32.16 -10.40
CA ALA A 516 27.97 -31.34 -10.86
C ALA A 516 29.01 -32.15 -11.67
N LEU A 517 29.28 -33.40 -11.28
CA LEU A 517 30.14 -34.32 -12.02
C LEU A 517 29.50 -34.79 -13.34
N SER A 518 28.17 -34.98 -13.39
CA SER A 518 27.46 -35.28 -14.63
C SER A 518 27.47 -34.08 -15.59
N GLU A 519 27.37 -32.86 -15.06
CA GLU A 519 27.43 -31.62 -15.83
C GLU A 519 28.87 -31.33 -16.32
N LEU A 520 29.89 -31.54 -15.47
CA LEU A 520 31.29 -31.50 -15.87
C LEU A 520 31.62 -32.55 -16.94
N ARG A 521 31.13 -33.79 -16.80
CA ARG A 521 31.27 -34.82 -17.86
C ARG A 521 30.52 -34.44 -19.14
N GLY A 522 29.39 -33.75 -19.03
CA GLY A 522 28.69 -33.15 -20.17
C GLY A 522 29.55 -32.09 -20.88
N ARG A 523 30.01 -31.07 -20.14
CA ARG A 523 30.87 -30.00 -20.65
C ARG A 523 32.20 -30.52 -21.18
N ILE A 524 32.82 -31.52 -20.54
CA ILE A 524 34.02 -32.20 -21.05
C ILE A 524 33.70 -32.90 -22.38
N LYS A 525 32.59 -33.63 -22.48
CA LYS A 525 32.17 -34.29 -23.74
C LYS A 525 31.79 -33.30 -24.86
N GLU A 526 31.34 -32.10 -24.50
CA GLU A 526 31.10 -30.99 -25.43
C GLU A 526 32.41 -30.30 -25.86
N LEU A 527 33.35 -30.09 -24.93
CA LEU A 527 34.71 -29.60 -25.20
C LEU A 527 35.53 -30.61 -26.01
N GLU A 528 35.41 -31.90 -25.75
CA GLU A 528 36.00 -32.99 -26.53
C GLU A 528 35.41 -33.02 -27.95
N LYS A 529 34.10 -32.80 -28.11
CA LYS A 529 33.50 -32.61 -29.44
C LYS A 529 34.07 -31.38 -30.15
N ALA A 530 34.18 -30.24 -29.47
CA ALA A 530 34.79 -29.03 -30.04
C ALA A 530 36.28 -29.23 -30.39
N CYS A 531 37.04 -29.90 -29.54
CA CYS A 531 38.47 -30.18 -29.73
C CYS A 531 38.73 -31.32 -30.73
N SER A 532 37.76 -32.21 -30.96
CA SER A 532 37.87 -33.29 -31.97
C SER A 532 38.01 -32.76 -33.42
N SER A 533 37.70 -31.48 -33.65
CA SER A 533 38.03 -30.77 -34.89
C SER A 533 39.53 -30.53 -35.10
N ASN A 534 40.38 -30.71 -34.07
CA ASN A 534 41.77 -30.24 -34.05
C ASN A 534 42.78 -31.29 -33.56
N HIS A 535 42.73 -32.52 -34.08
CA HIS A 535 43.93 -33.37 -34.03
C HIS A 535 44.14 -34.35 -35.21
N LYS A 536 44.85 -33.87 -36.24
CA LYS A 536 45.85 -34.63 -37.02
C LYS A 536 46.58 -33.69 -37.98
N GLY A 537 47.92 -33.63 -37.89
CA GLY A 537 48.76 -32.82 -38.78
C GLY A 537 49.74 -31.92 -38.02
N HIS A 538 50.98 -32.41 -37.85
CA HIS A 538 52.12 -31.62 -37.40
C HIS A 538 52.84 -31.03 -38.64
N LEU A 539 53.49 -29.87 -38.49
CA LEU A 539 54.23 -29.12 -39.52
C LEU A 539 53.39 -28.49 -40.66
N ASN A 540 53.12 -27.19 -40.58
CA ASN A 540 53.99 -26.20 -41.24
C ASN A 540 53.78 -24.79 -40.64
N GLU A 541 54.75 -23.89 -40.80
CA GLU A 541 54.77 -22.58 -40.14
C GLU A 541 54.07 -21.45 -40.92
N SER A 542 53.47 -20.51 -40.18
CA SER A 542 53.50 -19.06 -40.40
C SER A 542 53.49 -18.48 -41.84
N PHE A 543 52.39 -18.62 -42.60
CA PHE A 543 52.17 -17.72 -43.76
C PHE A 543 50.70 -17.43 -44.20
N LEU A 544 49.66 -17.94 -43.53
CA LEU A 544 48.29 -17.96 -44.11
C LEU A 544 47.21 -17.12 -43.41
N GLU A 545 47.54 -16.34 -42.39
CA GLU A 545 46.58 -15.53 -41.62
C GLU A 545 46.36 -14.09 -42.15
N LEU A 546 46.45 -13.91 -43.48
CA LEU A 546 46.22 -12.61 -44.15
C LEU A 546 45.15 -12.68 -45.26
N LYS A 547 44.21 -13.64 -45.18
CA LYS A 547 43.23 -13.90 -46.26
C LYS A 547 41.76 -13.95 -45.81
N THR A 548 41.47 -13.62 -44.55
CA THR A 548 40.11 -13.72 -43.96
C THR A 548 39.27 -12.44 -44.07
N LEU A 549 39.82 -11.35 -44.65
CA LEU A 549 39.13 -10.06 -44.83
C LEU A 549 38.56 -9.83 -46.25
N ARG A 550 38.31 -10.90 -47.02
CA ARG A 550 37.79 -10.81 -48.41
C ARG A 550 36.67 -11.81 -48.71
N MET A 551 35.65 -11.86 -47.85
CA MET A 551 34.41 -12.61 -48.16
C MET A 551 33.10 -11.86 -47.85
N GLU A 552 33.18 -10.63 -47.32
CA GLU A 552 32.03 -9.80 -46.94
C GLU A 552 31.43 -9.00 -48.13
N LYS A 553 31.33 -9.64 -49.31
CA LYS A 553 30.85 -8.97 -50.55
C LYS A 553 29.77 -9.73 -51.33
N ASN A 554 29.12 -10.72 -50.68
CA ASN A 554 28.12 -11.60 -51.31
C ASN A 554 26.71 -11.54 -50.68
N ILE A 555 26.46 -10.71 -49.66
CA ILE A 555 25.12 -10.61 -49.02
C ILE A 555 24.20 -9.60 -49.75
N GLN A 556 24.76 -8.58 -50.40
CA GLN A 556 23.99 -7.53 -51.12
C GLN A 556 23.42 -7.96 -52.49
N LYS A 557 23.34 -9.26 -52.81
CA LYS A 557 22.91 -9.75 -54.14
C LYS A 557 21.63 -10.59 -54.15
N ILE A 558 20.90 -10.66 -53.03
CA ILE A 558 19.69 -11.50 -52.89
C ILE A 558 18.39 -10.67 -52.63
N LEU A 559 18.50 -9.37 -52.33
CA LEU A 559 17.35 -8.55 -51.87
C LEU A 559 16.81 -7.51 -52.88
N LEU A 560 17.26 -7.49 -54.14
CA LEU A 560 16.66 -6.66 -55.20
C LEU A 560 16.01 -7.55 -56.27
N GLY A 561 14.73 -7.85 -56.08
CA GLY A 561 13.93 -8.75 -56.93
C GLY A 561 12.59 -8.16 -57.42
N ALA A 562 12.31 -6.88 -57.17
CA ALA A 562 11.15 -6.17 -57.71
C ALA A 562 11.42 -4.65 -57.84
N LYS A 563 10.91 -4.08 -58.93
CA LYS A 563 10.73 -2.65 -59.25
C LYS A 563 9.31 -2.53 -59.85
N PRO A 564 8.69 -1.34 -59.99
CA PRO A 564 9.26 0.02 -59.95
C PRO A 564 8.57 0.86 -58.83
N ASP A 565 8.49 2.21 -58.74
CA ASP A 565 8.46 3.29 -59.73
C ASP A 565 8.95 4.66 -59.21
N LEU A 566 9.44 5.49 -60.16
CA LEU A 566 9.69 6.95 -60.16
C LEU A 566 10.53 7.62 -59.02
N PRO A 567 11.19 8.77 -59.30
CA PRO A 567 11.89 9.12 -60.54
C PRO A 567 13.35 9.57 -60.31
N THR A 568 14.13 9.50 -61.38
CA THR A 568 15.53 9.96 -61.43
C THR A 568 15.67 11.46 -61.12
N LEU A 569 16.58 11.80 -60.18
CA LEU A 569 17.35 13.04 -60.25
C LEU A 569 18.81 12.70 -60.54
N SER A 570 19.42 13.45 -61.47
CA SER A 570 20.64 13.05 -62.15
C SER A 570 21.91 13.36 -61.35
N ARG A 571 22.74 12.32 -61.20
CA ARG A 571 24.18 12.44 -60.97
C ARG A 571 24.79 13.47 -61.93
N ILE A 572 25.46 14.49 -61.39
CA ILE A 572 26.38 15.35 -62.13
C ILE A 572 27.81 14.95 -61.72
N GLU A 573 28.44 14.10 -62.54
CA GLU A 573 29.90 13.90 -62.49
C GLU A 573 30.55 14.92 -63.41
N ILE A 574 31.36 15.83 -62.84
CA ILE A 574 32.09 16.85 -63.62
C ILE A 574 33.39 16.23 -64.12
N SER A 575 33.45 15.91 -65.42
CA SER A 575 34.65 15.41 -66.09
C SER A 575 35.73 16.50 -66.20
N THR A 576 36.99 16.09 -66.01
CA THR A 576 38.16 16.95 -66.23
C THR A 576 38.28 17.33 -67.72
N PRO A 577 38.41 18.62 -68.08
CA PRO A 577 38.38 19.04 -69.49
C PRO A 577 39.72 18.81 -70.20
N GLN A 578 39.67 18.27 -71.42
CA GLN A 578 40.82 18.21 -72.33
C GLN A 578 40.54 18.99 -73.62
N ASN A 579 41.19 20.15 -73.73
CA ASN A 579 41.44 20.95 -74.94
C ASN A 579 40.24 21.29 -75.88
N GLY A 580 39.69 22.49 -75.73
CA GLY A 580 38.76 23.11 -76.69
C GLY A 580 38.55 24.60 -76.39
N PHE A 581 38.88 25.49 -77.33
CA PHE A 581 38.79 26.94 -77.13
C PHE A 581 37.36 27.47 -77.30
N CYS A 582 36.81 28.14 -76.27
CA CYS A 582 36.14 29.45 -76.41
C CYS A 582 35.77 30.09 -75.06
N ASN A 583 35.87 31.43 -75.00
CA ASN A 583 35.19 32.35 -74.07
C ASN A 583 35.34 32.13 -72.55
N SER A 584 36.57 32.26 -72.06
CA SER A 584 36.85 32.59 -70.65
C SER A 584 36.37 34.01 -70.30
N ARG A 585 35.32 34.13 -69.46
CA ARG A 585 35.17 35.23 -68.47
C ARG A 585 34.14 34.98 -67.35
N PHE A 586 32.98 34.37 -67.65
CA PHE A 586 31.81 34.40 -66.74
C PHE A 586 31.64 33.22 -65.77
N SER A 587 32.17 32.03 -66.05
CA SER A 587 31.98 30.83 -65.21
C SER A 587 32.77 30.83 -63.89
N SER A 588 33.82 31.65 -63.77
CA SER A 588 34.75 31.60 -62.63
C SER A 588 34.12 32.03 -61.29
N ALA A 589 33.07 32.87 -61.30
CA ALA A 589 32.46 33.38 -60.06
C ALA A 589 31.60 32.33 -59.35
N ILE A 590 30.74 31.62 -60.09
CA ILE A 590 29.80 30.63 -59.53
C ILE A 590 30.55 29.36 -59.07
N GLU A 591 31.59 28.94 -59.80
CA GLU A 591 32.47 27.88 -59.29
C GLU A 591 33.22 28.29 -58.02
N LYS A 592 33.56 29.57 -57.85
CA LYS A 592 34.23 30.05 -56.63
C LYS A 592 33.28 30.05 -55.43
N SER A 593 32.03 30.52 -55.58
CA SER A 593 31.06 30.44 -54.47
C SER A 593 30.81 28.98 -54.09
N GLY A 594 30.44 28.11 -55.03
CA GLY A 594 30.15 26.70 -54.72
C GLY A 594 31.32 25.91 -54.11
N LYS A 595 32.57 26.31 -54.40
CA LYS A 595 33.78 25.74 -53.76
C LYS A 595 34.02 26.30 -52.35
N THR A 596 33.67 27.56 -52.10
CA THR A 596 33.65 28.15 -50.75
C THR A 596 32.52 27.55 -49.90
N ASP A 597 31.29 27.51 -50.42
CA ASP A 597 30.10 26.97 -49.74
C ASP A 597 30.34 25.51 -49.29
N MET A 598 30.98 24.70 -50.13
CA MET A 598 31.36 23.31 -49.81
C MET A 598 32.46 23.25 -48.74
N ALA A 599 33.44 24.15 -48.76
CA ALA A 599 34.47 24.23 -47.74
C ALA A 599 33.88 24.66 -46.39
N GLU A 600 33.00 25.66 -46.37
CA GLU A 600 32.29 26.12 -45.16
C GLU A 600 31.40 25.01 -44.57
N ALA A 601 30.67 24.25 -45.40
CA ALA A 601 29.89 23.10 -44.96
C ALA A 601 30.75 22.01 -44.31
N LEU A 602 31.91 21.69 -44.89
CA LEU A 602 32.87 20.75 -44.31
C LEU A 602 33.47 21.27 -43.00
N ASP A 603 33.84 22.55 -42.96
CA ASP A 603 34.38 23.23 -41.78
C ASP A 603 33.41 23.26 -40.60
N LEU A 604 32.12 23.50 -40.88
CA LEU A 604 31.03 23.40 -39.89
C LEU A 604 30.83 21.96 -39.43
N SER A 605 30.86 20.99 -40.33
CA SER A 605 30.70 19.57 -39.99
C SER A 605 31.84 19.07 -39.08
N GLU A 606 33.08 19.51 -39.32
CA GLU A 606 34.21 19.18 -38.44
C GLU A 606 34.06 19.86 -37.08
N LYS A 607 33.69 21.14 -37.03
CA LYS A 607 33.47 21.84 -35.76
C LYS A 607 32.42 21.13 -34.89
N LEU A 608 31.29 20.75 -35.48
CA LEU A 608 30.22 20.00 -34.79
C LEU A 608 30.72 18.65 -34.28
N TYR A 609 31.53 17.92 -35.06
CA TYR A 609 32.17 16.69 -34.59
C TYR A 609 33.08 16.94 -33.37
N MET A 610 33.92 17.99 -33.40
CA MET A 610 34.80 18.32 -32.27
C MET A 610 34.03 18.68 -31.00
N ASP A 611 32.99 19.50 -31.13
CA ASP A 611 32.22 19.96 -29.98
C ASP A 611 31.34 18.83 -29.41
N MET A 612 30.85 17.92 -30.26
CA MET A 612 30.23 16.66 -29.83
C MET A 612 31.22 15.75 -29.08
N SER A 613 32.43 15.51 -29.63
CA SER A 613 33.44 14.64 -28.98
C SER A 613 33.91 15.18 -27.63
N LYS A 614 34.11 16.49 -27.49
CA LYS A 614 34.42 17.15 -26.21
C LYS A 614 33.27 16.99 -25.20
N THR A 615 32.03 17.20 -25.65
CA THR A 615 30.83 17.08 -24.82
C THR A 615 30.64 15.64 -24.32
N LEU A 616 30.82 14.66 -25.22
CA LEU A 616 30.74 13.23 -24.90
C LEU A 616 31.82 12.81 -23.90
N GLY A 617 33.08 13.19 -24.14
CA GLY A 617 34.19 12.95 -23.20
C GLY A 617 33.93 13.55 -21.82
N SER A 618 33.38 14.77 -21.77
CA SER A 618 33.02 15.46 -20.53
C SER A 618 31.89 14.75 -19.77
N LEU A 619 30.78 14.42 -20.44
CA LEU A 619 29.62 13.72 -19.85
C LEU A 619 29.98 12.32 -19.35
N MET A 620 30.87 11.62 -20.05
CA MET A 620 31.31 10.27 -19.70
C MET A 620 32.52 10.24 -18.75
N ASN A 621 33.11 11.41 -18.44
CA ASN A 621 34.34 11.56 -17.68
C ASN A 621 35.50 10.72 -18.25
N ILE A 622 35.69 10.80 -19.57
CA ILE A 622 36.81 10.23 -20.33
C ILE A 622 37.77 11.39 -20.63
N LYS A 623 38.94 11.37 -19.98
CA LYS A 623 39.91 12.48 -20.07
C LYS A 623 40.83 12.39 -21.29
N ASP A 624 41.02 11.18 -21.80
CA ASP A 624 42.06 10.85 -22.78
C ASP A 624 41.55 10.87 -24.23
N MET A 625 40.43 11.55 -24.49
CA MET A 625 39.86 11.77 -25.82
C MET A 625 40.85 12.58 -26.67
N SER A 626 41.50 11.93 -27.61
CA SER A 626 42.73 12.36 -28.29
C SER A 626 42.56 12.57 -29.81
N GLY A 627 41.44 12.14 -30.38
CA GLY A 627 41.07 12.29 -31.79
C GLY A 627 40.41 13.62 -32.17
N HIS A 628 40.23 14.53 -31.21
CA HIS A 628 39.57 15.83 -31.39
C HIS A 628 40.42 16.89 -32.15
N VAL A 629 41.17 16.45 -33.16
CA VAL A 629 42.14 17.24 -33.95
C VAL A 629 41.58 17.53 -35.35
N SER A 630 41.71 18.79 -35.79
CA SER A 630 41.26 19.25 -37.12
C SER A 630 42.09 18.66 -38.26
N MET A 631 41.42 18.30 -39.36
CA MET A 631 41.99 17.58 -40.51
C MET A 631 42.39 18.49 -41.67
N LYS A 632 41.93 19.76 -41.68
CA LYS A 632 41.90 20.68 -42.83
C LYS A 632 43.26 20.80 -43.54
N CYS A 633 44.34 20.90 -42.77
CA CYS A 633 45.70 21.11 -43.27
C CYS A 633 46.64 19.91 -43.10
N LEU A 634 46.13 18.75 -42.66
CA LEU A 634 46.96 17.56 -42.40
C LEU A 634 47.31 16.81 -43.69
N SER A 635 48.50 16.21 -43.75
CA SER A 635 48.88 15.29 -44.82
C SER A 635 48.11 13.95 -44.73
N PRO A 636 48.05 13.13 -45.79
CA PRO A 636 47.35 11.84 -45.75
C PRO A 636 47.83 10.90 -44.64
N LYS A 637 49.14 10.92 -44.31
CA LYS A 637 49.72 10.11 -43.23
C LYS A 637 49.34 10.60 -41.83
N GLU A 638 49.01 11.88 -41.67
CA GLU A 638 48.57 12.46 -40.40
C GLU A 638 47.06 12.33 -40.22
N ARG A 639 46.28 12.46 -41.31
CA ARG A 639 44.85 12.14 -41.32
C ARG A 639 44.60 10.70 -40.87
N GLU A 640 45.41 9.75 -41.32
CA GLU A 640 45.31 8.35 -40.90
C GLU A 640 45.65 8.17 -39.39
N LYS A 641 46.63 8.89 -38.85
CA LYS A 641 46.89 8.91 -37.40
C LYS A 641 45.70 9.50 -36.61
N VAL A 642 45.08 10.57 -37.11
CA VAL A 642 43.89 11.16 -36.48
C VAL A 642 42.68 10.23 -36.59
N ASN A 643 42.53 9.47 -37.67
CA ASN A 643 41.54 8.41 -37.80
C ASN A 643 41.74 7.33 -36.71
N GLN A 644 42.98 6.87 -36.50
CA GLN A 644 43.32 5.90 -35.45
C GLN A 644 43.15 6.46 -34.02
N LEU A 645 43.42 7.76 -33.81
CA LEU A 645 43.09 8.46 -32.57
C LEU A 645 41.56 8.46 -32.32
N ARG A 646 40.76 8.82 -33.34
CA ARG A 646 39.28 8.85 -33.27
C ARG A 646 38.67 7.46 -33.07
N GLN A 647 39.26 6.40 -33.64
CA GLN A 647 38.80 5.03 -33.39
C GLN A 647 39.01 4.64 -31.92
N ARG A 648 40.21 4.88 -31.36
CA ARG A 648 40.46 4.62 -29.93
C ARG A 648 39.56 5.42 -29.00
N ASP A 649 39.27 6.68 -29.35
CA ASP A 649 38.32 7.52 -28.62
C ASP A 649 36.90 6.90 -28.62
N LEU A 650 36.46 6.29 -29.72
CA LEU A 650 35.20 5.54 -29.79
C LEU A 650 35.26 4.25 -28.98
N ASP A 651 36.37 3.52 -29.03
CA ASP A 651 36.57 2.28 -28.26
C ASP A 651 36.50 2.56 -26.74
N LEU A 652 37.13 3.64 -26.27
CA LEU A 652 37.03 4.14 -24.90
C LEU A 652 35.59 4.51 -24.49
N VAL A 653 34.81 5.07 -25.41
CA VAL A 653 33.38 5.34 -25.21
C VAL A 653 32.59 4.03 -25.09
N PHE A 654 32.83 3.04 -25.94
CA PHE A 654 32.16 1.72 -25.86
C PHE A 654 32.50 0.97 -24.57
N ASP A 655 33.76 0.97 -24.15
CA ASP A 655 34.19 0.41 -22.86
C ASP A 655 33.47 1.12 -21.70
N LYS A 656 33.36 2.45 -21.76
CA LYS A 656 32.69 3.23 -20.70
C LYS A 656 31.18 2.98 -20.65
N ILE A 657 30.51 2.87 -21.79
CA ILE A 657 29.10 2.43 -21.87
C ILE A 657 28.95 1.03 -21.27
N THR A 658 29.83 0.10 -21.61
CA THR A 658 29.80 -1.28 -21.12
C THR A 658 30.03 -1.36 -19.60
N GLN A 659 30.99 -0.60 -19.06
CA GLN A 659 31.20 -0.48 -17.61
C GLN A 659 29.96 0.08 -16.89
N LEU A 660 29.28 1.09 -17.48
CA LEU A 660 28.07 1.68 -16.92
C LEU A 660 26.89 0.72 -16.97
N LYS A 661 26.69 0.02 -18.09
CA LYS A 661 25.68 -1.05 -18.24
C LYS A 661 25.89 -2.15 -17.19
N ASN A 662 27.09 -2.69 -17.10
CA ASN A 662 27.43 -3.75 -16.15
C ASN A 662 27.38 -3.27 -14.68
N ARG A 663 27.38 -1.96 -14.42
CA ARG A 663 27.14 -1.37 -13.08
C ARG A 663 25.65 -1.15 -12.80
N LEU A 664 24.86 -0.84 -13.82
CA LEU A 664 23.40 -0.73 -13.73
C LEU A 664 22.78 -2.11 -13.50
N GLU A 665 23.15 -3.10 -14.31
CA GLU A 665 22.65 -4.47 -14.24
C GLU A 665 22.85 -5.09 -12.84
N ARG A 666 24.04 -4.95 -12.25
CA ARG A 666 24.32 -5.37 -10.85
C ARG A 666 23.54 -4.59 -9.79
N LYS A 667 23.16 -3.33 -10.05
CA LYS A 667 22.27 -2.57 -9.15
C LYS A 667 20.84 -3.10 -9.24
N GLU A 668 20.37 -3.42 -10.44
CA GLU A 668 19.06 -4.03 -10.63
C GLU A 668 19.00 -5.45 -10.02
N GLU A 669 20.07 -6.24 -10.12
CA GLU A 669 20.17 -7.53 -9.42
C GLU A 669 20.06 -7.38 -7.90
N LEU A 670 20.70 -6.35 -7.33
CA LEU A 670 20.61 -6.04 -5.90
C LEU A 670 19.19 -5.56 -5.50
N LEU A 671 18.55 -4.73 -6.33
CA LEU A 671 17.16 -4.32 -6.12
C LEU A 671 16.19 -5.51 -6.20
N ARG A 672 16.37 -6.40 -7.20
CA ARG A 672 15.66 -7.70 -7.30
C ARG A 672 15.99 -8.67 -6.15
N GLY A 673 17.04 -8.40 -5.37
CA GLY A 673 17.30 -9.03 -4.07
C GLY A 673 16.36 -8.47 -3.00
N TYR A 674 16.43 -7.15 -2.78
CA TYR A 674 15.59 -6.47 -1.79
C TYR A 674 14.07 -6.66 -2.03
N GLU A 675 13.61 -6.73 -3.27
CA GLU A 675 12.22 -7.06 -3.61
C GLU A 675 11.81 -8.44 -3.05
N LYS A 676 12.66 -9.46 -3.19
CA LYS A 676 12.43 -10.81 -2.65
C LYS A 676 12.49 -10.83 -1.13
N ASP A 677 13.35 -10.02 -0.52
CA ASP A 677 13.45 -9.92 0.94
C ASP A 677 12.23 -9.21 1.54
N ILE A 678 11.70 -8.20 0.84
CA ILE A 678 10.41 -7.55 1.17
C ILE A 678 9.24 -8.54 1.03
N ASP A 679 9.23 -9.38 -0.01
CA ASP A 679 8.19 -10.41 -0.18
C ASP A 679 8.29 -11.55 0.84
N GLN A 680 9.50 -11.97 1.22
CA GLN A 680 9.71 -12.88 2.36
C GLN A 680 9.22 -12.25 3.67
N LEU A 681 9.47 -10.96 3.90
CA LEU A 681 8.98 -10.24 5.08
C LEU A 681 7.46 -10.12 5.09
N ARG A 682 6.82 -9.89 3.93
CA ARG A 682 5.35 -9.91 3.76
C ARG A 682 4.77 -11.30 4.11
N GLN A 683 5.37 -12.37 3.59
CA GLN A 683 4.95 -13.75 3.90
C GLN A 683 5.12 -14.07 5.39
N SER A 684 6.28 -13.73 5.97
CA SER A 684 6.58 -13.91 7.39
C SER A 684 5.58 -13.16 8.29
N LYS A 685 5.21 -11.93 7.92
CA LYS A 685 4.17 -11.16 8.63
C LYS A 685 2.82 -11.89 8.64
N VAL A 686 2.40 -12.46 7.51
CA VAL A 686 1.16 -13.25 7.44
C VAL A 686 1.27 -14.50 8.32
N SER A 687 2.40 -15.21 8.31
CA SER A 687 2.63 -16.35 9.23
C SER A 687 2.56 -15.94 10.70
N VAL A 688 3.16 -14.80 11.08
CA VAL A 688 3.09 -14.27 12.46
C VAL A 688 1.65 -13.92 12.84
N GLN A 689 0.87 -13.28 11.95
CA GLN A 689 -0.54 -12.98 12.19
C GLN A 689 -1.38 -14.27 12.34
N MET A 690 -1.08 -15.31 11.57
CA MET A 690 -1.72 -16.63 11.72
C MET A 690 -1.37 -17.30 13.05
N TYR A 691 -0.14 -17.18 13.56
CA TYR A 691 0.24 -17.69 14.88
C TYR A 691 -0.37 -16.86 16.02
N GLN A 692 -0.39 -15.53 15.92
CA GLN A 692 -1.09 -14.66 16.88
C GLN A 692 -2.57 -15.02 16.98
N SER A 693 -3.22 -15.30 15.84
CA SER A 693 -4.62 -15.74 15.77
C SER A 693 -4.87 -17.17 16.32
N GLN A 694 -3.82 -17.98 16.48
CA GLN A 694 -3.89 -19.28 17.16
C GLN A 694 -3.64 -19.13 18.66
N VAL A 695 -2.67 -18.30 19.05
CA VAL A 695 -2.38 -18.00 20.47
C VAL A 695 -3.61 -17.37 21.13
N ALA A 696 -4.25 -16.37 20.52
CA ALA A 696 -5.45 -15.74 21.08
C ALA A 696 -6.61 -16.74 21.29
N LYS A 697 -6.77 -17.74 20.41
CA LYS A 697 -7.76 -18.81 20.59
C LYS A 697 -7.43 -19.74 21.75
N LEU A 698 -6.15 -20.09 21.90
CA LEU A 698 -5.69 -20.89 23.03
C LEU A 698 -5.80 -20.12 24.36
N GLU A 699 -5.60 -18.79 24.34
CA GLU A 699 -5.88 -17.91 25.48
C GLU A 699 -7.38 -17.92 25.83
N ASP A 700 -8.27 -17.70 24.86
CA ASP A 700 -9.74 -17.81 25.04
C ASP A 700 -10.16 -19.18 25.60
N ASP A 701 -9.61 -20.27 25.08
CA ASP A 701 -9.92 -21.64 25.52
C ASP A 701 -9.38 -21.93 26.93
N ILE A 702 -8.19 -21.42 27.29
CA ILE A 702 -7.65 -21.48 28.66
C ILE A 702 -8.54 -20.69 29.64
N TYR A 703 -9.09 -19.53 29.24
CA TYR A 703 -10.04 -18.79 30.07
C TYR A 703 -11.35 -19.58 30.30
N LYS A 704 -11.89 -20.25 29.28
CA LYS A 704 -13.07 -21.13 29.41
C LYS A 704 -12.79 -22.32 30.32
N GLU A 705 -11.67 -23.03 30.14
CA GLU A 705 -11.26 -24.12 31.03
C GLU A 705 -11.09 -23.64 32.48
N ALA A 706 -10.61 -22.41 32.70
CA ALA A 706 -10.48 -21.83 34.03
C ALA A 706 -11.86 -21.50 34.66
N GLU A 707 -12.82 -21.02 33.87
CA GLU A 707 -14.20 -20.76 34.31
C GLU A 707 -14.95 -22.07 34.62
N GLU A 708 -14.91 -23.06 33.71
CA GLU A 708 -15.49 -24.39 33.95
C GLU A 708 -14.91 -25.04 35.21
N LYS A 709 -13.59 -24.93 35.40
CA LYS A 709 -12.89 -25.43 36.60
C LYS A 709 -13.25 -24.67 37.87
N ALA A 710 -13.66 -23.40 37.79
CA ALA A 710 -14.21 -22.65 38.92
C ALA A 710 -15.63 -23.13 39.25
N LEU A 711 -16.50 -23.27 38.24
CA LEU A 711 -17.87 -23.77 38.39
C LEU A 711 -17.90 -25.21 38.95
N LEU A 712 -17.01 -26.09 38.47
CA LEU A 712 -16.88 -27.46 38.97
C LEU A 712 -16.37 -27.52 40.41
N LYS A 713 -15.46 -26.62 40.83
CA LYS A 713 -15.06 -26.48 42.24
C LYS A 713 -16.22 -26.03 43.11
N GLU A 714 -16.98 -25.02 42.67
CA GLU A 714 -18.12 -24.49 43.42
C GLU A 714 -19.25 -25.53 43.52
N ALA A 715 -19.49 -26.31 42.47
CA ALA A 715 -20.41 -27.45 42.50
C ALA A 715 -19.92 -28.55 43.47
N LEU A 716 -18.63 -28.90 43.44
CA LEU A 716 -18.04 -29.85 44.39
C LEU A 716 -18.23 -29.36 45.84
N GLU A 717 -17.88 -28.10 46.14
CA GLU A 717 -18.02 -27.55 47.49
C GLU A 717 -19.48 -27.58 47.98
N ARG A 718 -20.46 -27.24 47.12
CA ARG A 718 -21.89 -27.39 47.45
C ARG A 718 -22.23 -28.85 47.82
N THR A 719 -21.74 -29.83 47.08
CA THR A 719 -21.99 -31.25 47.41
C THR A 719 -21.29 -31.71 48.69
N GLU A 720 -20.09 -31.20 48.99
CA GLU A 720 -19.40 -31.47 50.25
C GLU A 720 -20.11 -30.84 51.45
N GLN A 721 -20.62 -29.60 51.31
CA GLN A 721 -21.43 -28.93 52.33
C GLN A 721 -22.74 -29.70 52.60
N GLN A 722 -23.45 -30.13 51.54
CA GLN A 722 -24.64 -30.99 51.64
C GLN A 722 -24.32 -32.32 52.34
N LEU A 723 -23.27 -33.03 51.91
CA LEU A 723 -22.83 -34.28 52.54
C LEU A 723 -22.42 -34.08 54.01
N CYS A 724 -21.85 -32.94 54.37
CA CYS A 724 -21.55 -32.57 55.76
C CYS A 724 -22.80 -32.21 56.58
N GLN A 725 -23.87 -31.72 55.95
CA GLN A 725 -25.18 -31.54 56.57
C GLN A 725 -25.88 -32.90 56.76
N GLU A 726 -25.92 -33.76 55.75
CA GLU A 726 -26.44 -35.12 55.88
C GLU A 726 -25.69 -35.94 56.92
N LYS A 727 -24.35 -35.86 56.97
CA LYS A 727 -23.54 -36.52 58.01
C LYS A 727 -23.85 -35.98 59.40
N ARG A 728 -24.35 -34.75 59.57
CA ARG A 728 -24.85 -34.22 60.86
C ARG A 728 -26.25 -34.78 61.17
N ILE A 729 -27.18 -34.68 60.22
CA ILE A 729 -28.56 -35.19 60.36
C ILE A 729 -28.57 -36.70 60.65
N ASN A 730 -27.82 -37.50 59.90
CA ASN A 730 -27.69 -38.95 60.12
C ASN A 730 -27.07 -39.30 61.50
N ARG A 731 -26.19 -38.45 62.04
CA ARG A 731 -25.67 -38.62 63.42
C ARG A 731 -26.77 -38.32 64.45
N ALA A 732 -27.55 -37.25 64.27
CA ALA A 732 -28.70 -36.94 65.13
C ALA A 732 -29.78 -38.04 65.07
N ILE A 733 -30.15 -38.53 63.88
CA ILE A 733 -31.10 -39.64 63.70
C ILE A 733 -30.57 -40.93 64.37
N ARG A 734 -29.28 -41.24 64.26
CA ARG A 734 -28.67 -42.39 64.95
C ARG A 734 -28.72 -42.21 66.47
N GLN A 735 -28.41 -41.02 67.00
CA GLN A 735 -28.51 -40.72 68.44
C GLN A 735 -29.96 -40.82 68.93
N GLN A 736 -30.93 -40.25 68.20
CA GLN A 736 -32.35 -40.37 68.51
C GLN A 736 -32.81 -41.84 68.49
N LYS A 737 -32.43 -42.62 67.47
CA LYS A 737 -32.78 -44.05 67.36
C LYS A 737 -32.12 -44.91 68.45
N VAL A 738 -30.94 -44.53 68.95
CA VAL A 738 -30.33 -45.14 70.15
C VAL A 738 -31.05 -44.68 71.44
N GLY A 739 -31.50 -43.42 71.51
CA GLY A 739 -32.36 -42.92 72.59
C GLY A 739 -33.69 -43.67 72.66
N SER A 740 -34.39 -43.81 71.54
CA SER A 740 -35.60 -44.63 71.42
C SER A 740 -35.35 -46.09 71.78
N ARG A 741 -34.22 -46.67 71.36
CA ARG A 741 -33.84 -48.04 71.79
C ARG A 741 -33.56 -48.14 73.28
N LYS A 742 -32.95 -47.14 73.92
CA LYS A 742 -32.79 -47.10 75.38
C LYS A 742 -34.11 -46.87 76.12
N ALA A 743 -35.05 -46.13 75.53
CA ALA A 743 -36.40 -45.97 76.06
C ALA A 743 -37.20 -47.27 75.97
N THR A 744 -37.20 -47.95 74.82
CA THR A 744 -37.82 -49.29 74.70
C THR A 744 -37.11 -50.32 75.55
N GLN A 745 -35.77 -50.28 75.68
CA GLN A 745 -35.03 -51.19 76.56
C GLN A 745 -35.27 -50.89 78.05
N LYS A 746 -35.61 -49.65 78.44
CA LYS A 746 -36.16 -49.36 79.78
C LYS A 746 -37.56 -49.95 79.95
N ILE A 747 -38.47 -49.71 79.00
CA ILE A 747 -39.81 -50.29 79.03
C ILE A 747 -39.75 -51.82 79.06
N ASP A 748 -38.83 -52.45 78.33
CA ASP A 748 -38.62 -53.89 78.36
C ASP A 748 -37.94 -54.34 79.66
N GLN A 749 -37.04 -53.58 80.29
CA GLN A 749 -36.53 -53.88 81.64
C GLN A 749 -37.62 -53.78 82.71
N ASP A 750 -38.46 -52.72 82.67
CA ASP A 750 -39.61 -52.52 83.56
C ASP A 750 -40.69 -53.60 83.32
N ARG A 751 -40.75 -54.17 82.11
CA ARG A 751 -41.63 -55.29 81.74
C ARG A 751 -41.02 -56.67 82.03
N GLU A 752 -39.70 -56.77 82.11
CA GLU A 752 -38.94 -57.98 82.44
C GLU A 752 -38.83 -58.17 83.96
N THR A 753 -38.79 -57.09 84.75
CA THR A 753 -39.05 -57.15 86.19
C THR A 753 -40.48 -57.62 86.49
N LEU A 754 -41.47 -57.23 85.67
CA LEU A 754 -42.84 -57.78 85.70
C LEU A 754 -43.01 -59.13 84.97
N LYS A 755 -41.95 -59.75 84.43
CA LYS A 755 -42.02 -61.08 83.77
C LYS A 755 -41.06 -62.13 84.32
N LYS A 756 -40.23 -61.79 85.31
CA LYS A 756 -39.50 -62.78 86.12
C LYS A 756 -40.41 -63.74 86.91
N GLU A 757 -41.71 -63.48 86.97
CA GLU A 757 -42.71 -64.40 87.53
C GLU A 757 -43.28 -65.42 86.52
N THR A 758 -43.02 -65.30 85.20
CA THR A 758 -43.65 -66.19 84.19
C THR A 758 -42.69 -66.81 83.18
N SER A 759 -42.26 -68.04 83.49
CA SER A 759 -42.01 -69.17 82.57
C SER A 759 -41.34 -68.94 81.19
N SER A 760 -40.05 -69.24 81.14
CA SER A 760 -39.45 -70.35 80.37
C SER A 760 -39.93 -70.72 78.95
N LYS A 761 -38.93 -70.93 78.07
CA LYS A 761 -38.93 -71.62 76.74
C LYS A 761 -39.46 -70.84 75.52
N SER A 762 -38.57 -70.55 74.56
CA SER A 762 -38.57 -71.17 73.22
C SER A 762 -37.30 -70.78 72.43
N CYS A 763 -37.09 -71.35 71.24
CA CYS A 763 -35.84 -71.29 70.48
C CYS A 763 -35.97 -70.57 69.12
N GLN A 764 -34.80 -70.20 68.57
CA GLN A 764 -34.40 -70.36 67.15
C GLN A 764 -34.89 -69.39 66.03
N SER A 765 -33.88 -68.99 65.24
CA SER A 765 -33.83 -69.02 63.75
C SER A 765 -34.10 -67.74 62.91
N LEU A 766 -33.60 -67.82 61.67
CA LEU A 766 -33.77 -66.91 60.50
C LEU A 766 -33.17 -65.49 60.65
N LEU A 767 -32.12 -65.03 59.96
CA LEU A 767 -31.45 -65.33 58.67
C LEU A 767 -32.21 -64.97 57.36
N LEU A 768 -31.43 -64.42 56.41
CA LEU A 768 -31.71 -64.17 54.97
C LEU A 768 -32.69 -62.99 54.69
N SER A 769 -32.67 -62.28 53.54
CA SER A 769 -32.02 -62.49 52.23
C SER A 769 -31.38 -61.21 51.64
N LYS A 770 -30.59 -61.36 50.56
CA LYS A 770 -30.09 -60.26 49.69
C LYS A 770 -30.98 -60.05 48.46
N SER A 771 -31.05 -58.81 47.96
CA SER A 771 -30.78 -58.45 46.55
C SER A 771 -30.55 -56.93 46.44
N GLY A 772 -29.88 -56.38 45.41
CA GLY A 772 -29.14 -57.05 44.34
C GLY A 772 -29.51 -56.58 42.92
N GLY A 773 -29.49 -55.28 42.65
CA GLY A 773 -29.73 -54.70 41.33
C GLY A 773 -28.61 -53.74 40.90
N ARG A 774 -28.34 -53.67 39.59
CA ARG A 774 -27.33 -52.77 38.98
C ARG A 774 -28.04 -51.57 38.34
N ASN A 775 -27.37 -50.42 38.34
CA ASN A 775 -26.58 -49.96 37.19
C ASN A 775 -25.36 -49.19 37.68
#